data_AF-A0A7C4HYR9-F1
#
_entry.id   AF-A0A7C4HYR9-F1
#
_cell.length_a   1.000
_cell.length_b   1.000
_cell.length_c   1.000
_cell.angle_alpha   90.00
_cell.angle_beta   90.00
_cell.angle_gamma   90.00
#
_symmetry.space_group_name_H-M   'P 1'
#
loop_
_entity.id
_entity.type
_entity.pdbx_description
1 polymer ?
#
loop_
_entity_poly.entity_id
_entity_poly.type
_entity_poly.pdbx_seq_one_letter_code
_entity_poly.pdbx_strand_id
1 'polypeptide(L)'
;METRREIAACGILGVLRRWGAEKVKADEAVSSIECVRFRGSRYGAGFAAYNLDGSNGMHKLKIFIDSENTLSHVKKTLKTRVDGGFYELGFDSFSTSRFASWSAYVETSEEALRKLVDSINYELFNAGMRGRVYSWGRYVEVFKGVGYPVDVSNMYGLMEKNLEADMWIAHTRQPTNSPGVYPIWSHPFASQEWAIAHNGDISSFGANMEFIRFRGYRSFVGTDSELIAYLLDYLTNIQRLPLLQAAQLLVNGFEDDLDRVDEYVRWRGTGLDGPFSVVAGYCDGEDVYMLALADRSKFRPLVVGYDEKRIYVASEEAEIRQLSSDAVVWPVKPGGIFLASMKRGVVLAGRENIRHYQPRTVKPRPVNMAVDAAGLDYRRVNKMVAEAFAKGVEKVDVVNVNGHRYLGVNVPPGRSLNIYGTAGNCLANFNKGGFITVYGNAEDDVADAMYGGRVVIHGNAGDVLAQAFQAGEIFVRGSAGNRVAIQMREFRENKPVLVVGGRVDDYLGEYMAGGVVAVLGVDSLDSDECLVGRYVATGMVGGVIYVRGRVDMWRIGLQPPREDVKRYLRGLLLEGQIDQPTYTKLITLEKITIQDLRENLPPEPFKRISKLYTSKYYREHLVSYRRLGETDLKLLGNALQSFCREFGLGSDVYERLLEEKYTVISVDGGFSDMSPEEG
;
A
#
# COMPACT_ATOMS: atom_id res chain seq x y z
N MET A 1 -15.63 -14.33 -27.77
CA MET A 1 -14.28 -14.61 -27.24
C MET A 1 -14.30 -14.28 -25.76
N GLU A 2 -14.27 -15.31 -24.92
CA GLU A 2 -14.36 -15.20 -23.47
C GLU A 2 -13.22 -14.33 -22.92
N THR A 3 -13.59 -13.23 -22.29
CA THR A 3 -12.70 -12.39 -21.46
C THR A 3 -12.20 -13.24 -20.30
N ARG A 4 -10.98 -13.77 -20.44
CA ARG A 4 -10.21 -14.33 -19.31
C ARG A 4 -10.25 -13.31 -18.17
N ARG A 5 -10.73 -13.74 -17.00
CA ARG A 5 -10.75 -12.93 -15.78
C ARG A 5 -9.31 -12.52 -15.45
N GLU A 6 -8.97 -11.26 -15.68
CA GLU A 6 -7.78 -10.66 -15.09
C GLU A 6 -7.97 -10.65 -13.57
N ILE A 7 -6.97 -11.15 -12.84
CA ILE A 7 -6.92 -11.01 -11.39
C ILE A 7 -6.62 -9.52 -11.15
N ALA A 8 -7.63 -8.79 -10.70
CA ALA A 8 -7.62 -7.33 -10.69
C ALA A 8 -7.97 -6.84 -9.26
N ALA A 9 -7.29 -5.80 -8.77
CA ALA A 9 -7.50 -5.17 -7.45
C ALA A 9 -8.01 -3.73 -7.66
N CYS A 10 -8.50 -3.01 -6.66
CA CYS A 10 -8.86 -1.61 -6.93
C CYS A 10 -7.61 -0.74 -7.20
N GLY A 11 -7.82 0.38 -7.89
CA GLY A 11 -6.87 1.50 -7.99
C GLY A 11 -7.44 2.71 -7.27
N ILE A 12 -6.61 3.37 -6.47
CA ILE A 12 -6.91 4.60 -5.73
C ILE A 12 -5.89 5.68 -6.08
N LEU A 13 -6.36 6.91 -6.24
CA LEU A 13 -5.55 8.09 -6.52
C LEU A 13 -6.02 9.28 -5.67
N GLY A 14 -5.08 10.07 -5.19
CA GLY A 14 -5.28 11.39 -4.63
C GLY A 14 -4.23 12.37 -5.18
N VAL A 15 -4.68 13.51 -5.69
CA VAL A 15 -3.81 14.59 -6.19
C VAL A 15 -4.24 15.89 -5.53
N LEU A 16 -3.38 16.43 -4.68
CA LEU A 16 -3.59 17.67 -3.94
C LEU A 16 -2.61 18.73 -4.46
N ARG A 17 -3.08 19.93 -4.79
CA ARG A 17 -2.15 21.02 -5.12
C ARG A 17 -1.43 21.53 -3.87
N ARG A 18 -0.23 22.09 -4.05
CA ARG A 18 0.44 22.88 -3.01
C ARG A 18 -0.12 24.30 -2.99
N TRP A 19 -0.12 24.94 -1.83
CA TRP A 19 -0.55 26.32 -1.70
C TRP A 19 0.18 27.25 -2.68
N GLY A 20 -0.60 28.05 -3.41
CA GLY A 20 -0.11 28.95 -4.46
C GLY A 20 0.10 28.31 -5.83
N ALA A 21 0.08 26.98 -5.96
CA ALA A 21 0.09 26.32 -7.27
C ALA A 21 -1.29 26.40 -7.95
N GLU A 22 -1.34 26.25 -9.28
CA GLU A 22 -2.61 26.16 -10.01
C GLU A 22 -3.47 24.99 -9.50
N LYS A 23 -4.80 25.12 -9.63
CA LYS A 23 -5.71 24.01 -9.36
C LYS A 23 -5.40 22.82 -10.26
N VAL A 24 -5.69 21.63 -9.74
CA VAL A 24 -5.52 20.37 -10.46
C VAL A 24 -6.68 20.24 -11.43
N LYS A 25 -6.38 20.09 -12.71
CA LYS A 25 -7.38 19.91 -13.75
C LYS A 25 -7.91 18.48 -13.77
N ALA A 26 -9.13 18.30 -14.27
CA ALA A 26 -9.76 16.98 -14.37
C ALA A 26 -9.00 16.02 -15.29
N ASP A 27 -8.35 16.51 -16.35
CA ASP A 27 -7.52 15.70 -17.26
C ASP A 27 -6.28 15.11 -16.57
N GLU A 28 -5.65 15.86 -15.65
CA GLU A 28 -4.57 15.35 -14.79
C GLU A 28 -5.07 14.16 -13.96
N ALA A 29 -6.18 14.32 -13.23
CA ALA A 29 -6.72 13.25 -12.40
C ALA A 29 -7.16 12.01 -13.22
N VAL A 30 -7.80 12.22 -14.37
CA VAL A 30 -8.30 11.15 -15.25
C VAL A 30 -7.15 10.38 -15.90
N SER A 31 -6.16 11.08 -16.47
CA SER A 31 -5.03 10.41 -17.12
C SER A 31 -4.21 9.58 -16.14
N SER A 32 -4.02 10.06 -14.91
CA SER A 32 -3.28 9.35 -13.86
C SER A 32 -3.97 8.05 -13.43
N ILE A 33 -5.27 8.07 -13.09
CA ILE A 33 -5.98 6.85 -12.66
C ILE A 33 -6.20 5.87 -13.81
N GLU A 34 -6.30 6.35 -15.06
CA GLU A 34 -6.48 5.51 -16.24
C GLU A 34 -5.23 4.65 -16.52
N CYS A 35 -4.04 5.07 -16.10
CA CYS A 35 -2.82 4.25 -16.19
C CYS A 35 -2.98 2.89 -15.51
N VAL A 36 -3.77 2.82 -14.44
CA VAL A 36 -4.03 1.59 -13.69
C VAL A 36 -5.42 1.02 -13.96
N ARG A 37 -6.05 1.37 -15.09
CA ARG A 37 -7.39 0.89 -15.48
C ARG A 37 -7.57 -0.63 -15.38
N PHE A 38 -6.51 -1.39 -15.66
CA PHE A 38 -6.51 -2.87 -15.66
C PHE A 38 -6.56 -3.46 -14.25
N ARG A 39 -6.27 -2.66 -13.22
CA ARG A 39 -6.52 -3.06 -11.83
C ARG A 39 -8.03 -3.16 -11.62
N GLY A 40 -8.78 -2.18 -12.10
CA GLY A 40 -10.24 -2.21 -12.04
C GLY A 40 -10.91 -2.99 -13.17
N SER A 41 -12.23 -2.93 -13.15
CA SER A 41 -13.12 -3.41 -14.18
C SER A 41 -14.13 -2.33 -14.54
N ARG A 42 -14.92 -2.56 -15.59
CA ARG A 42 -16.03 -1.69 -15.99
C ARG A 42 -17.18 -1.55 -14.97
N TYR A 43 -17.06 -2.14 -13.77
CA TYR A 43 -18.12 -2.21 -12.76
C TYR A 43 -18.10 -1.05 -11.75
N GLY A 44 -17.28 -0.02 -11.98
CA GLY A 44 -17.38 1.21 -11.22
C GLY A 44 -16.11 2.05 -11.26
N ALA A 45 -16.28 3.34 -11.41
CA ALA A 45 -15.24 4.34 -11.23
C ALA A 45 -15.84 5.64 -10.70
N GLY A 46 -14.99 6.55 -10.28
CA GLY A 46 -15.44 7.87 -9.89
C GLY A 46 -14.33 8.78 -9.39
N PHE A 47 -14.75 10.00 -9.11
CA PHE A 47 -13.93 11.13 -8.74
C PHE A 47 -14.60 11.89 -7.58
N ALA A 48 -13.81 12.49 -6.71
CA ALA A 48 -14.26 13.52 -5.78
C ALA A 48 -13.39 14.76 -5.97
N ALA A 49 -14.01 15.91 -6.17
CA ALA A 49 -13.35 17.20 -6.34
C ALA A 49 -13.54 18.04 -5.08
N TYR A 50 -12.46 18.66 -4.61
CA TYR A 50 -12.49 19.61 -3.50
C TYR A 50 -12.17 21.02 -3.96
N ASN A 51 -12.97 21.98 -3.53
CA ASN A 51 -12.74 23.39 -3.81
C ASN A 51 -12.96 24.23 -2.55
N LEU A 52 -11.89 24.77 -1.95
CA LEU A 52 -11.96 25.60 -0.75
C LEU A 52 -12.75 26.89 -1.02
N ASP A 53 -12.49 27.54 -2.15
CA ASP A 53 -13.18 28.78 -2.57
C ASP A 53 -14.52 28.52 -3.26
N GLY A 54 -14.95 27.26 -3.37
CA GLY A 54 -16.14 26.84 -4.12
C GLY A 54 -17.46 26.92 -3.34
N SER A 55 -17.39 27.14 -2.03
CA SER A 55 -18.57 27.19 -1.16
C SER A 55 -19.25 28.56 -1.21
N ASN A 56 -20.53 28.57 -1.54
CA ASN A 56 -21.42 29.72 -1.37
C ASN A 56 -22.09 29.75 0.02
N GLY A 57 -21.58 28.96 0.98
CA GLY A 57 -22.19 28.74 2.30
C GLY A 57 -23.30 27.69 2.31
N MET A 58 -23.81 27.26 1.15
CA MET A 58 -24.83 26.21 1.04
C MET A 58 -24.20 24.83 0.85
N HIS A 59 -24.94 23.79 1.19
CA HIS A 59 -24.53 22.41 0.95
C HIS A 59 -24.98 21.94 -0.42
N LYS A 60 -24.06 21.45 -1.26
CA LYS A 60 -24.39 20.79 -2.52
C LYS A 60 -24.76 19.34 -2.27
N LEU A 61 -25.99 18.96 -2.57
CA LEU A 61 -26.56 17.63 -2.41
C LEU A 61 -26.67 16.94 -3.78
N LYS A 62 -26.17 15.71 -3.92
CA LYS A 62 -26.30 14.89 -5.13
C LYS A 62 -26.95 13.55 -4.85
N ILE A 63 -27.89 13.20 -5.72
CA ILE A 63 -28.80 12.07 -5.53
C ILE A 63 -28.89 11.29 -6.84
N PHE A 64 -28.72 9.98 -6.76
CA PHE A 64 -29.09 9.11 -7.86
C PHE A 64 -30.60 8.94 -7.90
N ILE A 65 -31.18 9.18 -9.08
CA ILE A 65 -32.62 9.13 -9.35
C ILE A 65 -32.85 8.15 -10.51
N ASP A 66 -33.79 7.22 -10.36
CA ASP A 66 -34.17 6.29 -11.44
C ASP A 66 -35.46 6.68 -12.18
N SER A 67 -36.30 7.50 -11.56
CA SER A 67 -37.65 7.78 -12.02
C SER A 67 -38.18 9.13 -11.52
N GLU A 68 -39.17 9.67 -12.24
CA GLU A 68 -39.84 10.92 -11.88
C GLU A 68 -40.56 10.84 -10.52
N ASN A 69 -41.03 9.64 -10.14
CA ASN A 69 -41.65 9.40 -8.84
C ASN A 69 -40.63 9.58 -7.70
N THR A 70 -39.42 9.01 -7.85
CA THR A 70 -38.34 9.19 -6.88
C THR A 70 -37.90 10.65 -6.80
N LEU A 71 -37.80 11.35 -7.93
CA LEU A 71 -37.48 12.77 -7.96
C LEU A 71 -38.55 13.61 -7.23
N SER A 72 -39.83 13.33 -7.48
CA SER A 72 -40.95 14.02 -6.84
C SER A 72 -40.97 13.83 -5.33
N HIS A 73 -40.70 12.60 -4.85
CA HIS A 73 -40.57 12.32 -3.41
C HIS A 73 -39.43 13.12 -2.78
N VAL A 74 -38.25 13.08 -3.40
CA VAL A 74 -37.06 13.82 -2.93
C VAL A 74 -37.34 15.32 -2.85
N LYS A 75 -37.88 15.91 -3.93
CA LYS A 75 -38.22 17.34 -3.97
C LYS A 75 -39.23 17.70 -2.89
N LYS A 76 -40.26 16.88 -2.68
CA LYS A 76 -41.25 17.09 -1.61
C LYS A 76 -40.59 17.06 -0.23
N THR A 77 -39.74 16.07 0.04
CA THR A 77 -39.03 15.95 1.31
C THR A 77 -38.11 17.15 1.56
N LEU A 78 -37.38 17.61 0.54
CA LEU A 78 -36.55 18.83 0.64
C LEU A 78 -37.40 20.08 0.91
N LYS A 79 -38.53 20.28 0.20
CA LYS A 79 -39.44 21.43 0.45
C LYS A 79 -40.01 21.45 1.86
N THR A 80 -40.27 20.27 2.43
CA THR A 80 -40.95 20.15 3.73
C THR A 80 -40.00 20.21 4.91
N ARG A 81 -38.75 19.76 4.77
CA ARG A 81 -37.82 19.52 5.90
C ARG A 81 -36.55 20.38 5.87
N VAL A 82 -36.38 21.23 4.86
CA VAL A 82 -35.25 22.17 4.78
C VAL A 82 -35.75 23.57 5.06
N ASP A 83 -35.44 24.09 6.24
CA ASP A 83 -35.95 25.39 6.72
C ASP A 83 -35.49 26.57 5.84
N GLY A 84 -34.25 26.56 5.36
CA GLY A 84 -33.70 27.59 4.46
C GLY A 84 -34.07 27.39 2.98
N GLY A 85 -34.79 26.32 2.65
CA GLY A 85 -35.13 25.96 1.28
C GLY A 85 -33.97 25.34 0.49
N PHE A 86 -34.23 25.03 -0.78
CA PHE A 86 -33.23 24.48 -1.70
C PHE A 86 -33.35 25.10 -3.09
N TYR A 87 -32.22 25.15 -3.79
CA TYR A 87 -32.12 25.60 -5.17
C TYR A 87 -31.74 24.42 -6.08
N GLU A 88 -32.60 24.12 -7.06
CA GLU A 88 -32.40 23.02 -7.99
C GLU A 88 -31.35 23.36 -9.06
N LEU A 89 -30.36 22.48 -9.24
CA LEU A 89 -29.37 22.56 -10.32
C LEU A 89 -29.73 21.66 -11.51
N GLY A 90 -30.52 20.60 -11.25
CA GLY A 90 -30.96 19.65 -12.26
C GLY A 90 -30.01 18.44 -12.41
N PHE A 91 -30.13 17.75 -13.54
CA PHE A 91 -29.31 16.56 -13.83
C PHE A 91 -27.93 16.96 -14.36
N ASP A 92 -26.88 16.37 -13.81
CA ASP A 92 -25.48 16.64 -14.16
C ASP A 92 -24.75 15.45 -14.78
N SER A 93 -25.46 14.34 -14.99
CA SER A 93 -24.94 13.14 -15.67
C SER A 93 -25.95 12.57 -16.67
N PHE A 94 -25.46 11.95 -17.74
CA PHE A 94 -26.29 11.12 -18.63
C PHE A 94 -26.57 9.75 -17.99
N SER A 95 -27.73 9.14 -18.27
CA SER A 95 -28.05 7.83 -17.69
C SER A 95 -27.43 6.69 -18.49
N THR A 96 -26.50 5.95 -17.88
CA THR A 96 -25.91 4.75 -18.48
C THR A 96 -26.41 3.45 -17.83
N SER A 97 -27.05 3.54 -16.66
CA SER A 97 -27.38 2.39 -15.81
C SER A 97 -28.70 2.56 -15.04
N ARG A 98 -29.72 3.15 -15.69
CA ARG A 98 -31.05 3.49 -15.15
C ARG A 98 -31.07 4.61 -14.11
N PHE A 99 -29.94 4.97 -13.53
CA PHE A 99 -29.83 6.15 -12.67
C PHE A 99 -29.27 7.34 -13.45
N ALA A 100 -29.69 8.53 -13.06
CA ALA A 100 -29.04 9.78 -13.40
C ALA A 100 -28.76 10.56 -12.11
N SER A 101 -27.68 11.35 -12.10
CA SER A 101 -27.32 12.19 -10.98
C SER A 101 -28.08 13.50 -11.06
N TRP A 102 -28.86 13.81 -10.01
CA TRP A 102 -29.56 15.07 -9.82
C TRP A 102 -28.93 15.83 -8.65
N SER A 103 -28.81 17.16 -8.79
CA SER A 103 -28.13 18.01 -7.82
C SER A 103 -28.97 19.21 -7.39
N ALA A 104 -28.78 19.66 -6.15
CA ALA A 104 -29.35 20.89 -5.60
C ALA A 104 -28.44 21.50 -4.52
N TYR A 105 -28.54 22.82 -4.33
CA TYR A 105 -28.02 23.48 -3.14
C TYR A 105 -29.08 23.50 -2.04
N VAL A 106 -28.67 23.22 -0.80
CA VAL A 106 -29.55 23.11 0.36
C VAL A 106 -29.03 24.04 1.45
N GLU A 107 -29.91 24.90 1.98
CA GLU A 107 -29.58 25.84 3.06
C GLU A 107 -30.11 25.31 4.39
N THR A 108 -29.22 24.70 5.16
CA THR A 108 -29.53 24.17 6.49
C THR A 108 -28.24 23.92 7.27
N SER A 109 -28.33 23.60 8.57
CA SER A 109 -27.16 23.24 9.37
C SER A 109 -26.64 21.85 9.01
N GLU A 110 -25.35 21.60 9.24
CA GLU A 110 -24.72 20.30 8.98
C GLU A 110 -25.40 19.15 9.72
N GLU A 111 -25.83 19.39 10.97
CA GLU A 111 -26.53 18.39 11.78
C GLU A 111 -27.92 18.05 11.22
N ALA A 112 -28.67 19.08 10.80
CA ALA A 112 -29.97 18.90 10.18
C ALA A 112 -29.85 18.17 8.83
N LEU A 113 -28.87 18.56 8.01
CA LEU A 113 -28.62 17.91 6.72
C LEU A 113 -28.25 16.43 6.88
N ARG A 114 -27.38 16.11 7.84
CA ARG A 114 -27.01 14.71 8.15
C ARG A 114 -28.22 13.84 8.46
N LYS A 115 -29.09 14.32 9.37
CA LYS A 115 -30.33 13.60 9.74
C LYS A 115 -31.28 13.49 8.54
N LEU A 116 -31.36 14.54 7.73
CA LEU A 116 -32.17 14.57 6.51
C LEU A 116 -31.67 13.56 5.47
N VAL A 117 -30.36 13.49 5.22
CA VAL A 117 -29.75 12.54 4.28
C VAL A 117 -30.00 11.10 4.71
N ASP A 118 -29.76 10.77 5.98
CA ASP A 118 -30.06 9.43 6.51
C ASP A 118 -31.55 9.10 6.37
N SER A 119 -32.44 10.06 6.66
CA SER A 119 -33.89 9.87 6.52
C SER A 119 -34.33 9.68 5.06
N ILE A 120 -33.82 10.48 4.12
CA ILE A 120 -34.12 10.33 2.68
C ILE A 120 -33.69 8.94 2.23
N ASN A 121 -32.45 8.55 2.52
CA ASN A 121 -31.92 7.26 2.10
C ASN A 121 -32.67 6.08 2.74
N TYR A 122 -33.10 6.20 3.99
CA TYR A 122 -33.92 5.21 4.67
C TYR A 122 -35.34 5.10 4.07
N GLU A 123 -35.99 6.24 3.80
CA GLU A 123 -37.33 6.29 3.21
C GLU A 123 -37.35 5.73 1.79
N LEU A 124 -36.38 6.10 0.95
CA LEU A 124 -36.26 5.60 -0.41
C LEU A 124 -36.13 4.07 -0.41
N PHE A 125 -35.25 3.54 0.44
CA PHE A 125 -35.05 2.10 0.59
C PHE A 125 -36.33 1.37 1.02
N ASN A 126 -37.00 1.83 2.08
CA ASN A 126 -38.20 1.18 2.60
C ASN A 126 -39.42 1.27 1.68
N ALA A 127 -39.52 2.36 0.91
CA ALA A 127 -40.58 2.52 -0.07
C ALA A 127 -40.33 1.75 -1.37
N GLY A 128 -39.21 1.01 -1.47
CA GLY A 128 -38.80 0.33 -2.71
C GLY A 128 -38.47 1.31 -3.85
N MET A 129 -38.26 2.59 -3.54
CA MET A 129 -37.85 3.61 -4.50
C MET A 129 -36.36 3.50 -4.74
N ARG A 130 -35.97 3.48 -6.01
CA ARG A 130 -34.57 3.39 -6.40
C ARG A 130 -34.00 4.80 -6.50
N GLY A 131 -33.44 5.24 -5.39
CA GLY A 131 -32.61 6.44 -5.35
C GLY A 131 -31.72 6.46 -4.12
N ARG A 132 -30.67 7.27 -4.16
CA ARG A 132 -29.76 7.43 -3.02
C ARG A 132 -29.00 8.74 -3.07
N VAL A 133 -29.01 9.48 -1.97
CA VAL A 133 -28.06 10.56 -1.70
C VAL A 133 -26.67 9.94 -1.54
N TYR A 134 -25.73 10.34 -2.38
CA TYR A 134 -24.38 9.77 -2.41
C TYR A 134 -23.26 10.80 -2.24
N SER A 135 -23.58 12.10 -2.35
CA SER A 135 -22.66 13.21 -2.14
C SER A 135 -23.40 14.33 -1.43
N TRP A 136 -22.82 14.89 -0.38
CA TRP A 136 -23.34 16.08 0.27
C TRP A 136 -22.22 16.78 1.05
N GLY A 137 -22.07 18.09 0.90
CA GLY A 137 -20.99 18.87 1.53
C GLY A 137 -20.94 20.28 0.97
N ARG A 138 -20.06 21.14 1.51
CA ARG A 138 -19.86 22.50 1.00
C ARG A 138 -18.70 22.58 0.02
N TYR A 139 -17.66 21.80 0.28
CA TYR A 139 -16.39 21.90 -0.46
C TYR A 139 -16.14 20.69 -1.34
N VAL A 140 -16.88 19.59 -1.16
CA VAL A 140 -16.68 18.33 -1.88
C VAL A 140 -17.82 18.04 -2.85
N GLU A 141 -17.45 17.56 -4.04
CA GLU A 141 -18.38 17.03 -5.02
C GLU A 141 -17.94 15.67 -5.52
N VAL A 142 -18.81 14.66 -5.45
CA VAL A 142 -18.54 13.31 -5.98
C VAL A 142 -19.21 13.12 -7.35
N PHE A 143 -18.47 12.48 -8.25
CA PHE A 143 -18.88 12.06 -9.59
C PHE A 143 -18.58 10.58 -9.72
N LYS A 144 -19.60 9.71 -9.76
CA LYS A 144 -19.34 8.27 -9.78
C LYS A 144 -20.36 7.52 -10.62
N GLY A 145 -19.92 6.46 -11.28
CA GLY A 145 -20.71 5.78 -12.30
C GLY A 145 -20.22 4.37 -12.57
N VAL A 146 -21.03 3.61 -13.31
CA VAL A 146 -20.61 2.31 -13.87
C VAL A 146 -19.84 2.59 -15.17
N GLY A 147 -18.60 2.11 -15.22
CA GLY A 147 -17.67 2.32 -16.33
C GLY A 147 -16.22 2.36 -15.85
N TYR A 148 -15.29 2.56 -16.78
CA TYR A 148 -13.91 2.92 -16.47
C TYR A 148 -13.80 4.42 -16.12
N PRO A 149 -12.68 4.88 -15.54
CA PRO A 149 -12.50 6.30 -15.17
C PRO A 149 -12.81 7.27 -16.31
N VAL A 150 -12.34 7.02 -17.53
CA VAL A 150 -12.65 7.85 -18.71
C VAL A 150 -14.15 7.86 -19.03
N ASP A 151 -14.85 6.72 -18.92
CA ASP A 151 -16.29 6.65 -19.18
C ASP A 151 -17.08 7.52 -18.18
N VAL A 152 -16.71 7.47 -16.90
CA VAL A 152 -17.34 8.28 -15.85
C VAL A 152 -16.99 9.76 -16.02
N SER A 153 -15.76 10.09 -16.41
CA SER A 153 -15.37 11.46 -16.74
C SER A 153 -16.23 12.03 -17.87
N ASN A 154 -16.44 11.26 -18.94
CA ASN A 154 -17.31 11.64 -20.06
C ASN A 154 -18.78 11.76 -19.64
N MET A 155 -19.27 10.87 -18.76
CA MET A 155 -20.65 10.88 -18.27
C MET A 155 -21.03 12.20 -17.58
N TYR A 156 -20.09 12.81 -16.85
CA TYR A 156 -20.27 14.08 -16.15
C TYR A 156 -19.68 15.28 -16.90
N GLY A 157 -18.97 15.05 -18.01
CA GLY A 157 -18.29 16.07 -18.81
C GLY A 157 -17.13 16.74 -18.06
N LEU A 158 -16.39 16.02 -17.22
CA LEU A 158 -15.37 16.62 -16.34
C LEU A 158 -14.25 17.31 -17.14
N MET A 159 -13.73 16.63 -18.16
CA MET A 159 -12.70 17.17 -19.06
C MET A 159 -13.27 18.21 -20.04
N GLU A 160 -14.46 17.96 -20.61
CA GLU A 160 -15.11 18.88 -21.55
C GLU A 160 -15.39 20.25 -20.93
N LYS A 161 -15.81 20.27 -19.66
CA LYS A 161 -16.07 21.49 -18.90
C LYS A 161 -14.80 22.12 -18.32
N ASN A 162 -13.62 21.55 -18.56
CA ASN A 162 -12.33 21.98 -17.98
C ASN A 162 -12.41 22.16 -16.46
N LEU A 163 -13.03 21.22 -15.76
CA LEU A 163 -13.17 21.33 -14.30
C LEU A 163 -11.81 21.29 -13.63
N GLU A 164 -11.67 22.08 -12.57
CA GLU A 164 -10.48 22.16 -11.74
C GLU A 164 -10.84 22.10 -10.25
N ALA A 165 -9.91 21.60 -9.45
CA ALA A 165 -10.10 21.41 -8.01
C ALA A 165 -8.78 21.65 -7.24
N ASP A 166 -8.88 22.02 -5.97
CA ASP A 166 -7.74 22.03 -5.06
C ASP A 166 -7.21 20.61 -4.82
N MET A 167 -8.11 19.62 -4.82
CA MET A 167 -7.79 18.20 -4.72
C MET A 167 -8.75 17.34 -5.53
N TRP A 168 -8.21 16.30 -6.16
CA TRP A 168 -8.98 15.19 -6.71
C TRP A 168 -8.70 13.89 -5.97
N ILE A 169 -9.74 13.10 -5.72
CA ILE A 169 -9.63 11.68 -5.37
C ILE A 169 -10.26 10.90 -6.52
N ALA A 170 -9.60 9.86 -7.01
CA ALA A 170 -10.14 9.00 -8.06
C ALA A 170 -10.05 7.52 -7.70
N HIS A 171 -10.90 6.71 -8.33
CA HIS A 171 -10.95 5.28 -8.11
C HIS A 171 -11.35 4.51 -9.35
N THR A 172 -10.75 3.33 -9.54
CA THR A 172 -11.19 2.29 -10.47
C THR A 172 -11.42 0.98 -9.72
N ARG A 173 -12.57 0.34 -9.94
CA ARG A 173 -13.11 -0.69 -9.04
C ARG A 173 -12.99 -2.11 -9.59
N GLN A 174 -12.59 -3.05 -8.72
CA GLN A 174 -12.89 -4.46 -8.90
C GLN A 174 -13.92 -4.93 -7.85
N PRO A 175 -15.14 -5.33 -8.24
CA PRO A 175 -16.13 -5.82 -7.28
C PRO A 175 -15.75 -7.23 -6.79
N THR A 176 -15.52 -7.38 -5.49
CA THR A 176 -15.30 -8.68 -4.82
C THR A 176 -16.57 -9.18 -4.13
N ASN A 177 -17.28 -8.30 -3.41
CA ASN A 177 -18.37 -8.69 -2.50
C ASN A 177 -19.76 -8.09 -2.85
N SER A 178 -19.87 -7.30 -3.92
CA SER A 178 -21.15 -6.66 -4.30
C SER A 178 -21.49 -6.90 -5.78
N PRO A 179 -22.78 -6.81 -6.18
CA PRO A 179 -23.21 -7.04 -7.57
C PRO A 179 -22.52 -6.13 -8.60
N GLY A 180 -22.11 -4.91 -8.21
CA GLY A 180 -21.38 -3.98 -9.10
C GLY A 180 -22.18 -3.47 -10.31
N VAL A 181 -23.51 -3.62 -10.29
CA VAL A 181 -24.38 -3.31 -11.43
C VAL A 181 -24.85 -1.85 -11.44
N TYR A 182 -24.86 -1.19 -10.29
CA TYR A 182 -25.37 0.17 -10.12
C TYR A 182 -24.32 1.13 -9.57
N PRO A 183 -24.41 2.43 -9.91
CA PRO A 183 -23.43 3.44 -9.52
C PRO A 183 -23.40 3.71 -8.01
N ILE A 184 -24.46 3.33 -7.27
CA ILE A 184 -24.50 3.41 -5.80
C ILE A 184 -23.36 2.65 -5.10
N TRP A 185 -22.84 1.58 -5.73
CA TRP A 185 -21.71 0.79 -5.21
C TRP A 185 -20.35 1.28 -5.72
N SER A 186 -20.32 2.27 -6.60
CA SER A 186 -19.07 2.84 -7.10
C SER A 186 -18.48 3.79 -6.05
N HIS A 187 -17.16 3.85 -6.01
CA HIS A 187 -16.41 4.85 -5.25
C HIS A 187 -16.25 6.14 -6.05
N PRO A 188 -15.88 7.27 -5.41
CA PRO A 188 -15.75 7.47 -3.96
C PRO A 188 -17.06 7.37 -3.17
N PHE A 189 -16.93 7.07 -1.88
CA PHE A 189 -18.02 7.23 -0.90
C PHE A 189 -17.80 8.48 -0.09
N ALA A 190 -18.88 9.20 0.24
CA ALA A 190 -18.77 10.47 0.94
C ALA A 190 -19.77 10.58 2.09
N SER A 191 -19.35 11.32 3.12
CA SER A 191 -20.16 11.74 4.25
C SER A 191 -19.71 13.12 4.69
N GLN A 192 -20.59 14.11 4.53
CA GLN A 192 -20.24 15.52 4.73
C GLN A 192 -18.99 15.90 3.91
N GLU A 193 -18.01 16.58 4.51
CA GLU A 193 -16.80 17.04 3.83
C GLU A 193 -15.78 15.90 3.59
N TRP A 194 -16.11 14.65 3.98
CA TRP A 194 -15.27 13.49 3.71
C TRP A 194 -15.67 12.79 2.43
N ALA A 195 -14.68 12.46 1.60
CA ALA A 195 -14.81 11.53 0.47
C ALA A 195 -13.62 10.57 0.47
N ILE A 196 -13.90 9.28 0.27
CA ILE A 196 -12.90 8.23 0.43
C ILE A 196 -12.94 7.24 -0.72
N ALA A 197 -11.76 6.77 -1.12
CA ALA A 197 -11.56 5.63 -1.99
C ALA A 197 -10.70 4.58 -1.28
N HIS A 198 -11.05 3.31 -1.49
CA HIS A 198 -10.51 2.20 -0.72
C HIS A 198 -10.19 1.03 -1.65
N ASN A 199 -9.00 0.49 -1.50
CA ASN A 199 -8.58 -0.76 -2.09
C ASN A 199 -8.37 -1.78 -0.98
N GLY A 200 -9.18 -2.82 -0.92
CA GLY A 200 -9.15 -3.76 0.20
C GLY A 200 -10.47 -4.45 0.49
N ASP A 201 -10.48 -5.18 1.58
CA ASP A 201 -11.64 -5.87 2.16
C ASP A 201 -11.51 -5.82 3.69
N ILE A 202 -12.44 -5.16 4.37
CA ILE A 202 -12.35 -4.92 5.82
C ILE A 202 -12.99 -6.08 6.57
N SER A 203 -12.19 -6.90 7.24
CA SER A 203 -12.66 -8.07 8.00
C SER A 203 -13.48 -7.66 9.24
N SER A 204 -13.23 -6.48 9.79
CA SER A 204 -13.95 -5.92 10.94
C SER A 204 -15.30 -5.26 10.61
N PHE A 205 -15.75 -5.31 9.34
CA PHE A 205 -16.93 -4.60 8.83
C PHE A 205 -18.16 -4.67 9.76
N GLY A 206 -18.53 -5.86 10.23
CA GLY A 206 -19.70 -6.05 11.09
C GLY A 206 -19.59 -5.30 12.42
N ALA A 207 -18.42 -5.33 13.07
CA ALA A 207 -18.18 -4.63 14.33
C ALA A 207 -18.19 -3.11 14.14
N ASN A 208 -17.59 -2.64 13.05
CA ASN A 208 -17.58 -1.22 12.69
C ASN A 208 -19.00 -0.71 12.35
N MET A 209 -19.79 -1.52 11.66
CA MET A 209 -21.16 -1.16 11.26
C MET A 209 -22.08 -1.07 12.48
N GLU A 210 -22.01 -2.04 13.39
CA GLU A 210 -22.80 -1.98 14.63
C GLU A 210 -22.38 -0.78 15.50
N PHE A 211 -21.09 -0.48 15.59
CA PHE A 211 -20.60 0.70 16.31
C PHE A 211 -21.24 2.00 15.84
N ILE A 212 -21.39 2.20 14.52
CA ILE A 212 -21.96 3.43 13.97
C ILE A 212 -23.50 3.41 13.95
N ARG A 213 -24.13 2.23 13.83
CA ARG A 213 -25.58 2.06 13.96
C ARG A 213 -26.10 2.45 15.33
N PHE A 214 -25.41 2.04 16.41
CA PHE A 214 -25.74 2.47 17.78
C PHE A 214 -25.63 3.99 18.00
N ARG A 215 -25.02 4.71 17.05
CA ARG A 215 -24.86 6.17 17.05
C ARG A 215 -25.86 6.89 16.13
N GLY A 216 -26.85 6.17 15.60
CA GLY A 216 -27.99 6.75 14.89
C GLY A 216 -27.93 6.70 13.37
N TYR A 217 -26.90 6.11 12.77
CA TYR A 217 -26.83 5.88 11.32
C TYR A 217 -27.67 4.65 10.95
N ARG A 218 -28.64 4.81 10.03
CA ARG A 218 -29.62 3.75 9.71
C ARG A 218 -29.49 3.25 8.28
N SER A 219 -29.11 4.09 7.33
CA SER A 219 -29.06 3.73 5.90
C SER A 219 -27.66 3.46 5.38
N PHE A 220 -27.41 2.21 4.95
CA PHE A 220 -26.14 1.75 4.38
C PHE A 220 -26.38 1.05 3.05
N VAL A 221 -25.47 1.25 2.10
CA VAL A 221 -25.35 0.44 0.88
C VAL A 221 -24.72 -0.93 1.19
N GLY A 222 -24.00 -1.03 2.31
CA GLY A 222 -23.33 -2.26 2.73
C GLY A 222 -21.95 -2.41 2.09
N THR A 223 -21.15 -1.35 2.11
CA THR A 223 -19.75 -1.39 1.67
C THR A 223 -18.82 -0.85 2.73
N ASP A 224 -17.63 -1.43 2.85
CA ASP A 224 -16.58 -1.02 3.80
C ASP A 224 -16.23 0.47 3.68
N SER A 225 -16.26 0.98 2.46
CA SER A 225 -15.80 2.33 2.15
C SER A 225 -16.77 3.40 2.62
N GLU A 226 -18.07 3.14 2.50
CA GLU A 226 -19.09 3.99 3.12
C GLU A 226 -18.91 4.07 4.64
N LEU A 227 -18.57 2.95 5.25
CA LEU A 227 -18.37 2.86 6.69
C LEU A 227 -17.15 3.67 7.15
N ILE A 228 -16.03 3.63 6.41
CA ILE A 228 -14.87 4.48 6.69
C ILE A 228 -15.24 5.96 6.63
N ALA A 229 -16.02 6.38 5.62
CA ALA A 229 -16.46 7.78 5.50
C ALA A 229 -17.31 8.19 6.72
N TYR A 230 -18.25 7.35 7.16
CA TYR A 230 -19.05 7.62 8.37
C TYR A 230 -18.23 7.63 9.66
N LEU A 231 -17.23 6.75 9.80
CA LEU A 231 -16.36 6.72 10.97
C LEU A 231 -15.51 7.99 11.06
N LEU A 232 -14.88 8.41 9.96
CA LEU A 232 -14.08 9.65 9.91
C LEU A 232 -14.93 10.86 10.25
N ASP A 233 -16.09 10.97 9.62
CA ASP A 233 -17.03 12.06 9.84
C ASP A 233 -17.57 12.09 11.28
N TYR A 234 -17.91 10.93 11.86
CA TYR A 234 -18.32 10.84 13.25
C TYR A 234 -17.19 11.24 14.21
N LEU A 235 -15.95 10.77 13.99
CA LEU A 235 -14.82 11.09 14.86
C LEU A 235 -14.43 12.57 14.77
N THR A 236 -14.43 13.18 13.58
CA THR A 236 -13.98 14.57 13.42
C THR A 236 -15.09 15.60 13.59
N ASN A 237 -16.27 15.39 13.03
CA ASN A 237 -17.33 16.41 13.01
C ASN A 237 -18.30 16.29 14.18
N ILE A 238 -18.48 15.09 14.74
CA ILE A 238 -19.37 14.87 15.89
C ILE A 238 -18.57 14.81 17.20
N GLN A 239 -17.54 13.98 17.26
CA GLN A 239 -16.70 13.86 18.46
C GLN A 239 -15.61 14.93 18.55
N ARG A 240 -15.41 15.73 17.49
CA ARG A 240 -14.45 16.84 17.45
C ARG A 240 -13.01 16.41 17.78
N LEU A 241 -12.65 15.17 17.43
CA LEU A 241 -11.29 14.69 17.57
C LEU A 241 -10.39 15.32 16.48
N PRO A 242 -9.14 15.68 16.81
CA PRO A 242 -8.12 16.00 15.83
C PRO A 242 -8.00 14.92 14.75
N LEU A 243 -7.77 15.36 13.51
CA LEU A 243 -7.66 14.51 12.32
C LEU A 243 -6.70 13.33 12.50
N LEU A 244 -5.52 13.59 13.07
CA LEU A 244 -4.50 12.57 13.31
C LEU A 244 -4.98 11.53 14.33
N GLN A 245 -5.65 11.95 15.40
CA GLN A 245 -6.19 11.04 16.40
C GLN A 245 -7.28 10.16 15.78
N ALA A 246 -8.17 10.71 14.95
CA ALA A 246 -9.16 9.94 14.20
C ALA A 246 -8.51 8.89 13.29
N ALA A 247 -7.46 9.27 12.54
CA ALA A 247 -6.71 8.33 11.69
C ALA A 247 -6.02 7.20 12.49
N GLN A 248 -5.44 7.51 13.65
CA GLN A 248 -4.82 6.52 14.53
C GLN A 248 -5.83 5.49 15.07
N LEU A 249 -7.04 5.95 15.39
CA LEU A 249 -8.13 5.07 15.82
C LEU A 249 -8.65 4.13 14.72
N LEU A 250 -8.44 4.45 13.45
CA LEU A 250 -8.80 3.58 12.32
C LEU A 250 -7.72 2.56 11.98
N VAL A 251 -6.45 2.97 11.89
CA VAL A 251 -5.36 2.07 11.48
C VAL A 251 -5.05 0.99 12.50
N ASN A 252 -5.53 1.18 13.74
CA ASN A 252 -5.34 0.27 14.86
C ASN A 252 -3.83 0.00 15.04
N GLY A 253 -3.09 0.80 15.82
CA GLY A 253 -1.63 0.58 15.99
C GLY A 253 -1.28 -0.84 16.45
N PHE A 254 -0.02 -1.26 16.32
CA PHE A 254 0.41 -2.53 16.93
C PHE A 254 0.15 -2.43 18.43
N GLU A 255 -0.46 -3.46 19.03
CA GLU A 255 -0.91 -3.42 20.43
C GLU A 255 0.21 -3.08 21.42
N ASP A 256 1.46 -3.26 21.00
CA ASP A 256 2.64 -2.91 21.77
C ASP A 256 2.84 -1.40 21.99
N ASP A 257 2.22 -0.52 21.19
CA ASP A 257 2.36 0.95 21.28
C ASP A 257 1.20 1.60 22.07
N LEU A 258 0.38 0.80 22.76
CA LEU A 258 -0.82 1.27 23.45
C LEU A 258 -0.53 1.76 24.87
N ASP A 259 0.03 2.96 25.01
CA ASP A 259 0.07 3.69 26.29
C ASP A 259 -1.34 4.11 26.79
N ARG A 260 -2.38 3.93 25.97
CA ARG A 260 -3.75 4.44 26.18
C ARG A 260 -4.84 3.38 26.04
N VAL A 261 -4.76 2.34 26.85
CA VAL A 261 -5.73 1.22 26.86
C VAL A 261 -7.18 1.69 26.98
N ASP A 262 -7.48 2.69 27.82
CA ASP A 262 -8.85 3.19 28.02
C ASP A 262 -9.46 3.84 26.78
N GLU A 263 -8.63 4.56 26.03
CA GLU A 263 -9.05 5.21 24.78
C GLU A 263 -9.34 4.15 23.70
N TYR A 264 -8.47 3.14 23.61
CA TYR A 264 -8.67 2.03 22.70
C TYR A 264 -9.94 1.23 23.02
N VAL A 265 -10.21 0.95 24.29
CA VAL A 265 -11.44 0.24 24.71
C VAL A 265 -12.69 1.03 24.34
N ARG A 266 -12.69 2.35 24.54
CA ARG A 266 -13.80 3.24 24.19
C ARG A 266 -14.09 3.24 22.69
N TRP A 267 -13.04 3.27 21.88
CA TRP A 267 -13.13 3.43 20.43
C TRP A 267 -12.92 2.14 19.64
N ARG A 268 -12.86 0.97 20.29
CA ARG A 268 -12.54 -0.32 19.65
C ARG A 268 -13.34 -0.63 18.39
N GLY A 269 -14.57 -0.13 18.31
CA GLY A 269 -15.45 -0.32 17.15
C GLY A 269 -15.10 0.56 15.94
N THR A 270 -14.10 1.44 16.01
CA THR A 270 -13.60 2.21 14.87
C THR A 270 -12.39 1.57 14.21
N GLY A 271 -11.65 0.72 14.93
CA GLY A 271 -10.48 0.04 14.40
C GLY A 271 -10.82 -0.79 13.18
N LEU A 272 -10.10 -0.56 12.10
CA LEU A 272 -10.19 -1.33 10.86
C LEU A 272 -9.23 -2.50 10.93
N ASP A 273 -9.69 -3.67 10.49
CA ASP A 273 -8.89 -4.86 10.35
C ASP A 273 -9.08 -5.49 8.96
N GLY A 274 -8.11 -6.30 8.54
CA GLY A 274 -8.05 -6.86 7.21
C GLY A 274 -7.22 -6.02 6.22
N PRO A 275 -7.09 -6.49 4.97
CA PRO A 275 -6.29 -5.83 3.94
C PRO A 275 -6.95 -4.52 3.49
N PHE A 276 -6.30 -3.36 3.69
CA PHE A 276 -6.80 -2.09 3.20
C PHE A 276 -5.71 -1.07 2.88
N SER A 277 -5.97 -0.29 1.84
CA SER A 277 -5.35 1.01 1.59
C SER A 277 -6.44 2.01 1.29
N VAL A 278 -6.41 3.14 1.99
CA VAL A 278 -7.43 4.20 1.88
C VAL A 278 -6.76 5.49 1.48
N VAL A 279 -7.38 6.22 0.54
CA VAL A 279 -7.17 7.65 0.36
C VAL A 279 -8.46 8.37 0.72
N ALA A 280 -8.35 9.43 1.52
CA ALA A 280 -9.47 10.19 2.02
C ALA A 280 -9.18 11.68 1.95
N GLY A 281 -10.18 12.43 1.54
CA GLY A 281 -10.14 13.88 1.42
C GLY A 281 -11.01 14.52 2.49
N TYR A 282 -10.59 15.67 2.99
CA TYR A 282 -11.35 16.44 3.97
C TYR A 282 -11.11 17.94 3.79
N CYS A 283 -12.15 18.74 4.01
CA CYS A 283 -12.04 20.19 4.07
C CYS A 283 -12.75 20.69 5.33
N ASP A 284 -12.05 21.44 6.17
CA ASP A 284 -12.63 22.07 7.37
C ASP A 284 -13.17 23.49 7.10
N GLY A 285 -13.02 23.98 5.87
CA GLY A 285 -13.35 25.35 5.45
C GLY A 285 -12.20 26.34 5.61
N GLU A 286 -11.09 25.93 6.21
CA GLU A 286 -9.86 26.70 6.26
C GLU A 286 -8.77 26.09 5.37
N ASP A 287 -8.72 24.76 5.26
CA ASP A 287 -7.70 24.02 4.51
C ASP A 287 -8.27 22.74 3.90
N VAL A 288 -7.54 22.18 2.94
CA VAL A 288 -7.86 20.89 2.29
C VAL A 288 -6.80 19.87 2.69
N TYR A 289 -7.25 18.73 3.22
CA TYR A 289 -6.41 17.66 3.74
C TYR A 289 -6.56 16.40 2.91
N MET A 290 -5.43 15.75 2.67
CA MET A 290 -5.37 14.43 2.05
C MET A 290 -4.76 13.45 3.04
N LEU A 291 -5.55 12.43 3.40
CA LEU A 291 -5.18 11.37 4.32
C LEU A 291 -4.98 10.08 3.53
N ALA A 292 -3.92 9.33 3.83
CA ALA A 292 -3.78 7.96 3.34
C ALA A 292 -3.41 7.00 4.45
N LEU A 293 -4.06 5.83 4.46
CA LEU A 293 -3.95 4.83 5.52
C LEU A 293 -3.57 3.49 4.91
N ALA A 294 -2.55 2.82 5.46
CA ALA A 294 -2.20 1.44 5.14
C ALA A 294 -2.52 0.52 6.32
N ASP A 295 -3.03 -0.69 6.03
CA ASP A 295 -3.21 -1.72 7.04
C ASP A 295 -1.88 -2.18 7.67
N ARG A 296 -1.95 -2.82 8.84
CA ARG A 296 -0.78 -3.26 9.64
C ARG A 296 0.16 -4.21 8.90
N SER A 297 -0.38 -5.01 7.99
CA SER A 297 0.38 -5.99 7.22
C SER A 297 0.74 -5.48 5.82
N LYS A 298 0.22 -4.30 5.44
CA LYS A 298 0.36 -3.68 4.12
C LYS A 298 0.05 -4.68 3.00
N PHE A 299 -1.14 -5.28 3.04
CA PHE A 299 -1.57 -6.25 2.02
C PHE A 299 -1.97 -5.60 0.69
N ARG A 300 -2.13 -4.28 0.70
CA ARG A 300 -2.48 -3.48 -0.47
C ARG A 300 -1.40 -2.43 -0.69
N PRO A 301 -1.02 -2.18 -1.94
CA PRO A 301 0.03 -1.22 -2.23
C PRO A 301 -0.51 0.20 -2.03
N LEU A 302 0.36 1.04 -1.49
CA LEU A 302 0.11 2.46 -1.25
C LEU A 302 1.44 3.21 -1.32
N VAL A 303 1.55 4.07 -2.32
CA VAL A 303 2.68 4.97 -2.52
C VAL A 303 2.21 6.41 -2.39
N VAL A 304 3.12 7.26 -1.92
CA VAL A 304 2.88 8.69 -1.76
C VAL A 304 4.07 9.45 -2.31
N GLY A 305 3.84 10.71 -2.65
CA GLY A 305 4.91 11.54 -3.16
C GLY A 305 4.56 13.01 -3.23
N TYR A 306 5.53 13.80 -3.68
CA TYR A 306 5.30 15.20 -4.01
C TYR A 306 6.28 15.67 -5.09
N ASP A 307 5.92 16.78 -5.71
CA ASP A 307 6.83 17.61 -6.48
C ASP A 307 6.66 19.09 -6.07
N GLU A 308 7.11 20.01 -6.92
CA GLU A 308 7.00 21.45 -6.68
C GLU A 308 5.56 21.97 -6.60
N LYS A 309 4.61 21.31 -7.26
CA LYS A 309 3.23 21.79 -7.45
C LYS A 309 2.17 20.93 -6.80
N ARG A 310 2.46 19.64 -6.58
CA ARG A 310 1.47 18.62 -6.22
C ARG A 310 1.97 17.72 -5.09
N ILE A 311 1.02 17.11 -4.38
CA ILE A 311 1.20 16.04 -3.42
C ILE A 311 0.30 14.89 -3.86
N TYR A 312 0.83 13.67 -3.81
CA TYR A 312 0.22 12.49 -4.42
C TYR A 312 0.01 11.36 -3.42
N VAL A 313 -1.06 10.61 -3.62
CA VAL A 313 -1.33 9.29 -3.03
C VAL A 313 -1.79 8.39 -4.18
N ALA A 314 -1.22 7.21 -4.32
CA ALA A 314 -1.54 6.30 -5.42
C ALA A 314 -1.42 4.83 -5.00
N SER A 315 -2.03 3.94 -5.78
CA SER A 315 -1.85 2.49 -5.65
C SER A 315 -0.54 2.02 -6.29
N GLU A 316 -0.14 2.66 -7.39
CA GLU A 316 1.08 2.35 -8.13
C GLU A 316 1.88 3.63 -8.37
N GLU A 317 3.21 3.52 -8.43
CA GLU A 317 4.08 4.66 -8.71
C GLU A 317 3.82 5.21 -10.11
N ALA A 318 3.40 4.35 -11.05
CA ALA A 318 3.05 4.74 -12.40
C ALA A 318 1.99 5.85 -12.49
N GLU A 319 1.02 5.88 -11.56
CA GLU A 319 -0.02 6.91 -11.51
C GLU A 319 0.59 8.30 -11.22
N ILE A 320 1.60 8.36 -10.34
CA ILE A 320 2.32 9.59 -10.00
C ILE A 320 3.24 10.00 -11.16
N ARG A 321 3.97 9.03 -11.72
CA ARG A 321 4.92 9.27 -12.82
C ARG A 321 4.24 9.71 -14.11
N GLN A 322 2.95 9.38 -14.28
CA GLN A 322 2.13 9.90 -15.37
C GLN A 322 2.00 11.43 -15.33
N LEU A 323 1.98 12.02 -14.14
CA LEU A 323 1.87 13.46 -13.94
C LEU A 323 3.23 14.14 -13.76
N SER A 324 4.18 13.43 -13.14
CA SER A 324 5.47 14.00 -12.76
C SER A 324 6.57 12.95 -12.78
N SER A 325 7.41 13.00 -13.81
CA SER A 325 8.56 12.09 -13.97
C SER A 325 9.61 12.28 -12.87
N ASP A 326 9.67 13.46 -12.25
CA ASP A 326 10.68 13.85 -11.27
C ASP A 326 10.14 13.91 -9.83
N ALA A 327 8.89 13.49 -9.59
CA ALA A 327 8.32 13.41 -8.26
C ALA A 327 9.19 12.57 -7.29
N VAL A 328 9.27 13.04 -6.05
CA VAL A 328 9.83 12.26 -4.94
C VAL A 328 8.75 11.29 -4.50
N VAL A 329 8.95 9.99 -4.71
CA VAL A 329 7.97 8.93 -4.41
C VAL A 329 8.53 7.93 -3.42
N TRP A 330 7.71 7.49 -2.47
CA TRP A 330 8.06 6.42 -1.52
C TRP A 330 6.81 5.62 -1.09
N PRO A 331 6.97 4.36 -0.62
CA PRO A 331 5.87 3.58 -0.08
C PRO A 331 5.48 4.03 1.32
N VAL A 332 4.19 3.94 1.67
CA VAL A 332 3.75 4.03 3.07
C VAL A 332 4.16 2.74 3.80
N LYS A 333 4.63 2.83 5.06
CA LYS A 333 5.02 1.64 5.82
C LYS A 333 3.79 0.84 6.28
N PRO A 334 3.93 -0.44 6.67
CA PRO A 334 2.84 -1.18 7.29
C PRO A 334 2.30 -0.48 8.55
N GLY A 335 0.98 -0.25 8.60
CA GLY A 335 0.31 0.55 9.62
C GLY A 335 0.61 2.06 9.55
N GLY A 336 1.14 2.55 8.42
CA GLY A 336 1.53 3.94 8.25
C GLY A 336 0.35 4.88 7.99
N ILE A 337 0.47 6.11 8.50
CA ILE A 337 -0.49 7.21 8.29
C ILE A 337 0.22 8.34 7.55
N PHE A 338 -0.23 8.61 6.33
CA PHE A 338 0.18 9.77 5.56
C PHE A 338 -0.86 10.88 5.70
N LEU A 339 -0.42 12.10 5.97
CA LEU A 339 -1.28 13.27 6.07
C LEU A 339 -0.62 14.46 5.37
N ALA A 340 -1.34 15.05 4.42
CA ALA A 340 -0.96 16.28 3.76
C ALA A 340 -2.03 17.35 3.95
N SER A 341 -1.58 18.60 3.97
CA SER A 341 -2.39 19.82 4.02
C SER A 341 -2.01 20.67 2.81
N MET A 342 -2.99 21.25 2.12
CA MET A 342 -2.74 22.13 0.98
C MET A 342 -1.82 23.29 1.39
N LYS A 343 -2.11 23.90 2.54
CA LYS A 343 -1.37 25.05 3.08
C LYS A 343 0.00 24.72 3.67
N ARG A 344 0.14 23.56 4.33
CA ARG A 344 1.36 23.19 5.07
C ARG A 344 2.25 22.16 4.37
N GLY A 345 1.77 21.55 3.29
CA GLY A 345 2.46 20.45 2.62
C GLY A 345 2.29 19.11 3.35
N VAL A 346 3.29 18.24 3.24
CA VAL A 346 3.28 16.93 3.92
C VAL A 346 3.47 17.14 5.43
N VAL A 347 2.44 16.78 6.22
CA VAL A 347 2.44 16.86 7.69
C VAL A 347 2.98 15.56 8.28
N LEU A 348 2.57 14.41 7.74
CA LEU A 348 3.09 13.09 8.07
C LEU A 348 3.40 12.33 6.79
N ALA A 349 4.62 11.83 6.67
CA ALA A 349 5.09 11.16 5.45
C ALA A 349 4.63 9.70 5.32
N GLY A 350 3.85 9.15 6.27
CA GLY A 350 3.49 7.73 6.26
C GLY A 350 4.62 6.79 6.66
N ARG A 351 5.84 7.30 6.88
CA ARG A 351 7.00 6.57 7.40
C ARG A 351 8.16 7.50 7.77
N GLU A 352 9.14 6.92 8.46
CA GLU A 352 10.44 7.52 8.74
C GLU A 352 11.37 7.46 7.52
N ASN A 353 12.33 8.39 7.46
CA ASN A 353 13.51 8.36 6.58
C ASN A 353 13.25 8.08 5.10
N ILE A 354 12.40 8.93 4.48
CA ILE A 354 12.06 8.87 3.06
C ILE A 354 13.28 8.90 2.10
N ARG A 355 14.45 9.39 2.58
CA ARG A 355 15.70 9.46 1.80
C ARG A 355 16.20 8.10 1.33
N HIS A 356 15.90 7.02 2.08
CA HIS A 356 16.26 5.65 1.69
C HIS A 356 15.57 5.20 0.39
N TYR A 357 14.48 5.86 0.01
CA TYR A 357 13.75 5.60 -1.22
C TYR A 357 14.14 6.58 -2.34
N GLN A 358 15.22 7.33 -2.17
CA GLN A 358 15.76 8.26 -3.17
C GLN A 358 17.22 7.90 -3.49
N PRO A 359 17.48 6.70 -4.05
CA PRO A 359 18.84 6.29 -4.37
C PRO A 359 19.46 7.25 -5.39
N ARG A 360 20.77 7.47 -5.28
CA ARG A 360 21.52 8.21 -6.29
C ARG A 360 21.60 7.35 -7.56
N THR A 361 20.75 7.65 -8.53
CA THR A 361 20.68 6.91 -9.79
C THR A 361 21.29 7.72 -10.92
N VAL A 362 22.10 7.06 -11.74
CA VAL A 362 22.42 7.57 -13.07
C VAL A 362 21.32 7.05 -14.00
N LYS A 363 20.62 7.95 -14.68
CA LYS A 363 19.66 7.60 -15.74
C LYS A 363 20.39 7.64 -17.08
N PRO A 364 20.98 6.53 -17.57
CA PRO A 364 21.65 6.54 -18.86
C PRO A 364 20.64 6.83 -19.98
N ARG A 365 21.08 7.56 -21.00
CA ARG A 365 20.27 7.75 -22.21
C ARG A 365 20.24 6.43 -22.99
N PRO A 366 19.06 6.00 -23.49
CA PRO A 366 18.97 4.83 -24.34
C PRO A 366 19.75 5.08 -25.64
N VAL A 367 20.58 4.12 -26.04
CA VAL A 367 21.43 4.25 -27.23
C VAL A 367 20.68 3.80 -28.48
N ASN A 368 19.84 2.77 -28.37
CA ASN A 368 19.00 2.25 -29.46
C ASN A 368 17.57 2.06 -28.95
N MET A 369 16.59 2.79 -29.50
CA MET A 369 15.19 2.64 -29.08
C MET A 369 14.52 1.50 -29.85
N ALA A 370 14.53 0.28 -29.30
CA ALA A 370 13.91 -0.87 -29.96
C ALA A 370 12.38 -0.89 -29.79
N VAL A 371 11.87 -0.45 -28.63
CA VAL A 371 10.44 -0.37 -28.32
C VAL A 371 10.17 0.92 -27.53
N ASP A 372 9.25 1.75 -28.01
CA ASP A 372 8.68 2.87 -27.24
C ASP A 372 7.35 2.42 -26.61
N ALA A 373 7.29 2.44 -25.28
CA ALA A 373 6.11 2.01 -24.53
C ALA A 373 5.08 3.13 -24.30
N ALA A 374 5.38 4.38 -24.68
CA ALA A 374 4.47 5.50 -24.46
C ALA A 374 3.09 5.28 -25.12
N GLY A 375 2.02 5.40 -24.32
CA GLY A 375 0.64 5.24 -24.78
C GLY A 375 0.23 3.81 -25.17
N LEU A 376 1.08 2.82 -24.95
CA LEU A 376 0.79 1.42 -25.21
C LEU A 376 0.33 0.69 -23.95
N ASP A 377 -0.49 -0.35 -24.11
CA ASP A 377 -0.79 -1.26 -23.01
C ASP A 377 0.34 -2.27 -22.77
N TYR A 378 0.41 -2.83 -21.56
CA TYR A 378 1.46 -3.79 -21.19
C TYR A 378 1.50 -5.02 -22.11
N ARG A 379 0.37 -5.52 -22.63
CA ARG A 379 0.35 -6.72 -23.49
C ARG A 379 0.99 -6.39 -24.83
N ARG A 380 0.75 -5.20 -25.36
CA ARG A 380 1.35 -4.75 -26.62
C ARG A 380 2.86 -4.64 -26.50
N VAL A 381 3.36 -4.00 -25.43
CA VAL A 381 4.80 -3.88 -25.17
C VAL A 381 5.45 -5.25 -25.01
N ASN A 382 4.87 -6.13 -24.20
CA ASN A 382 5.38 -7.50 -24.02
C ASN A 382 5.43 -8.29 -25.34
N LYS A 383 4.41 -8.16 -26.19
CA LYS A 383 4.38 -8.80 -27.51
C LYS A 383 5.51 -8.28 -28.40
N MET A 384 5.75 -6.97 -28.43
CA MET A 384 6.84 -6.38 -29.23
C MET A 384 8.22 -6.87 -28.76
N VAL A 385 8.43 -6.94 -27.45
CA VAL A 385 9.68 -7.49 -26.87
C VAL A 385 9.87 -8.96 -27.27
N ALA A 386 8.83 -9.78 -27.15
CA ALA A 386 8.89 -11.19 -27.53
C ALA A 386 9.18 -11.38 -29.03
N GLU A 387 8.53 -10.58 -29.90
CA GLU A 387 8.77 -10.59 -31.35
C GLU A 387 10.21 -10.17 -31.70
N ALA A 388 10.80 -9.22 -30.98
CA ALA A 388 12.19 -8.82 -31.17
C ALA A 388 13.15 -9.97 -30.87
N PHE A 389 12.97 -10.67 -29.73
CA PHE A 389 13.79 -11.85 -29.42
C PHE A 389 13.58 -13.00 -30.41
N ALA A 390 12.35 -13.23 -30.87
CA ALA A 390 12.05 -14.25 -31.89
C ALA A 390 12.77 -13.98 -33.22
N LYS A 391 13.05 -12.71 -33.54
CA LYS A 391 13.86 -12.30 -34.71
C LYS A 391 15.37 -12.41 -34.49
N GLY A 392 15.81 -12.91 -33.33
CA GLY A 392 17.22 -13.12 -33.01
C GLY A 392 17.93 -11.88 -32.45
N VAL A 393 17.21 -10.82 -32.07
CA VAL A 393 17.80 -9.65 -31.41
C VAL A 393 18.41 -10.07 -30.05
N GLU A 394 19.68 -9.75 -29.82
CA GLU A 394 20.38 -10.16 -28.59
C GLU A 394 19.99 -9.31 -27.38
N LYS A 395 19.78 -8.01 -27.63
CA LYS A 395 19.49 -6.99 -26.62
C LYS A 395 18.31 -6.14 -27.07
N VAL A 396 17.28 -6.05 -26.24
CA VAL A 396 16.09 -5.23 -26.49
C VAL A 396 16.03 -4.11 -25.45
N ASP A 397 15.99 -2.86 -25.93
CA ASP A 397 15.83 -1.67 -25.11
C ASP A 397 14.37 -1.18 -25.22
N VAL A 398 13.68 -1.04 -24.09
CA VAL A 398 12.30 -0.54 -23.98
C VAL A 398 12.31 0.79 -23.24
N VAL A 399 11.80 1.86 -23.88
CA VAL A 399 11.80 3.22 -23.33
C VAL A 399 10.40 3.70 -22.96
N ASN A 400 10.33 4.75 -22.14
CA ASN A 400 9.09 5.35 -21.65
C ASN A 400 8.19 4.36 -20.91
N VAL A 401 8.81 3.44 -20.16
CA VAL A 401 8.07 2.44 -19.40
C VAL A 401 7.46 3.10 -18.17
N ASN A 402 6.14 3.02 -18.05
CA ASN A 402 5.40 3.52 -16.89
C ASN A 402 4.34 2.48 -16.44
N GLY A 403 4.68 1.61 -15.50
CA GLY A 403 3.74 0.62 -14.93
C GLY A 403 3.42 -0.58 -15.83
N HIS A 404 4.17 -0.81 -16.91
CA HIS A 404 3.93 -1.95 -17.80
C HIS A 404 4.29 -3.26 -17.10
N ARG A 405 3.27 -4.11 -16.89
CA ARG A 405 3.37 -5.37 -16.16
C ARG A 405 4.02 -6.49 -16.95
N TYR A 406 4.53 -7.51 -16.25
CA TYR A 406 5.01 -8.78 -16.82
C TYR A 406 6.20 -8.66 -17.79
N LEU A 407 6.86 -7.50 -17.86
CA LEU A 407 8.09 -7.36 -18.62
C LEU A 407 9.12 -8.37 -18.10
N GLY A 408 9.93 -8.95 -18.98
CA GLY A 408 10.99 -9.87 -18.54
C GLY A 408 10.58 -11.34 -18.36
N VAL A 409 9.29 -11.69 -18.42
CA VAL A 409 8.82 -13.08 -18.19
C VAL A 409 9.33 -14.07 -19.24
N ASN A 410 9.48 -13.63 -20.49
CA ASN A 410 9.86 -14.49 -21.62
C ASN A 410 11.20 -14.09 -22.26
N VAL A 411 12.14 -13.55 -21.47
CA VAL A 411 13.48 -13.25 -21.98
C VAL A 411 14.24 -14.57 -22.16
N PRO A 412 14.72 -14.90 -23.38
CA PRO A 412 15.44 -16.16 -23.59
C PRO A 412 16.77 -16.17 -22.81
N PRO A 413 17.26 -17.35 -22.39
CA PRO A 413 18.55 -17.45 -21.72
C PRO A 413 19.68 -16.80 -22.54
N GLY A 414 20.53 -16.02 -21.86
CA GLY A 414 21.65 -15.31 -22.47
C GLY A 414 21.28 -14.01 -23.21
N ARG A 415 20.00 -13.64 -23.29
CA ARG A 415 19.53 -12.41 -23.92
C ARG A 415 19.33 -11.29 -22.90
N SER A 416 19.39 -10.05 -23.37
CA SER A 416 19.28 -8.87 -22.50
C SER A 416 18.02 -8.05 -22.78
N LEU A 417 17.34 -7.63 -21.72
CA LEU A 417 16.22 -6.70 -21.75
C LEU A 417 16.54 -5.49 -20.87
N ASN A 418 16.65 -4.32 -21.49
CA ASN A 418 16.82 -3.06 -20.78
C ASN A 418 15.51 -2.29 -20.75
N ILE A 419 15.17 -1.75 -19.59
CA ILE A 419 13.90 -1.07 -19.31
C ILE A 419 14.24 0.32 -18.80
N TYR A 420 13.77 1.36 -19.50
CA TYR A 420 13.99 2.75 -19.11
C TYR A 420 12.67 3.35 -18.64
N GLY A 421 12.60 3.65 -17.34
CA GLY A 421 11.39 4.13 -16.66
C GLY A 421 11.01 3.26 -15.46
N THR A 422 9.75 3.33 -15.05
CA THR A 422 9.20 2.56 -13.91
C THR A 422 8.56 1.27 -14.42
N ALA A 423 9.20 0.13 -14.14
CA ALA A 423 8.66 -1.18 -14.47
C ALA A 423 7.45 -1.50 -13.58
N GLY A 424 6.36 -2.00 -14.17
CA GLY A 424 5.17 -2.38 -13.40
C GLY A 424 5.30 -3.74 -12.73
N ASN A 425 4.20 -4.14 -12.08
CA ASN A 425 4.11 -5.40 -11.34
C ASN A 425 4.51 -6.64 -12.14
N CYS A 426 5.01 -7.67 -11.44
CA CYS A 426 5.37 -8.98 -12.00
C CYS A 426 6.56 -8.95 -12.98
N LEU A 427 7.44 -7.95 -12.85
CA LEU A 427 8.68 -7.86 -13.63
C LEU A 427 9.54 -9.11 -13.41
N ALA A 428 10.02 -9.74 -14.49
CA ALA A 428 10.94 -10.88 -14.47
C ALA A 428 10.41 -12.16 -13.81
N ASN A 429 9.10 -12.28 -13.58
CA ASN A 429 8.52 -13.52 -13.05
C ASN A 429 8.82 -14.70 -13.97
N PHE A 430 9.17 -15.85 -13.39
CA PHE A 430 9.58 -17.06 -14.12
C PHE A 430 10.79 -16.89 -15.05
N ASN A 431 11.62 -15.85 -14.88
CA ASN A 431 12.86 -15.71 -15.66
C ASN A 431 13.76 -16.94 -15.47
N LYS A 432 14.32 -17.44 -16.59
CA LYS A 432 15.04 -18.73 -16.68
C LYS A 432 16.50 -18.59 -17.10
N GLY A 433 17.04 -17.38 -17.15
CA GLY A 433 18.39 -17.14 -17.69
C GLY A 433 18.58 -15.83 -18.45
N GLY A 434 17.55 -15.00 -18.57
CA GLY A 434 17.65 -13.67 -19.17
C GLY A 434 18.36 -12.67 -18.25
N PHE A 435 19.00 -11.68 -18.85
CA PHE A 435 19.61 -10.53 -18.15
C PHE A 435 18.69 -9.32 -18.27
N ILE A 436 18.14 -8.85 -17.16
CA ILE A 436 17.14 -7.77 -17.16
C ILE A 436 17.67 -6.60 -16.34
N THR A 437 17.74 -5.42 -16.94
CA THR A 437 18.20 -4.20 -16.27
C THR A 437 17.13 -3.12 -16.34
N VAL A 438 16.77 -2.56 -15.20
CA VAL A 438 15.79 -1.48 -15.06
C VAL A 438 16.52 -0.20 -14.66
N TYR A 439 16.54 0.77 -15.56
CA TYR A 439 17.04 2.13 -15.34
C TYR A 439 15.95 3.02 -14.75
N GLY A 440 15.50 2.65 -13.54
CA GLY A 440 14.42 3.29 -12.81
C GLY A 440 13.94 2.40 -11.65
N ASN A 441 12.72 2.64 -11.18
CA ASN A 441 12.09 1.83 -10.14
C ASN A 441 11.37 0.61 -10.75
N ALA A 442 11.14 -0.41 -9.93
CA ALA A 442 10.23 -1.50 -10.23
C ALA A 442 9.16 -1.57 -9.14
N GLU A 443 7.91 -1.82 -9.54
CA GLU A 443 6.79 -1.96 -8.60
C GLU A 443 6.80 -3.34 -7.93
N ASP A 444 5.63 -3.88 -7.55
CA ASP A 444 5.53 -5.06 -6.71
C ASP A 444 5.78 -6.38 -7.46
N ASP A 445 6.05 -7.45 -6.70
CA ASP A 445 6.14 -8.83 -7.18
C ASP A 445 7.21 -9.02 -8.27
N VAL A 446 8.40 -8.44 -8.07
CA VAL A 446 9.51 -8.62 -9.00
C VAL A 446 10.16 -9.99 -8.80
N ALA A 447 10.37 -10.72 -9.90
CA ALA A 447 11.10 -11.98 -9.98
C ALA A 447 10.46 -13.14 -9.21
N ASP A 448 9.12 -13.19 -9.15
CA ASP A 448 8.39 -14.33 -8.61
C ASP A 448 8.78 -15.61 -9.34
N ALA A 449 9.14 -16.64 -8.56
CA ALA A 449 9.54 -17.96 -9.06
C ALA A 449 10.60 -17.88 -10.17
N MET A 450 11.52 -16.90 -10.12
CA MET A 450 12.70 -16.86 -10.98
C MET A 450 13.64 -18.03 -10.65
N TYR A 451 14.17 -18.72 -11.67
CA TYR A 451 15.06 -19.88 -11.51
C TYR A 451 16.28 -19.84 -12.43
N GLY A 452 16.70 -18.63 -12.82
CA GLY A 452 17.98 -18.38 -13.47
C GLY A 452 18.07 -16.98 -14.06
N GLY A 453 19.29 -16.55 -14.38
CA GLY A 453 19.56 -15.25 -14.98
C GLY A 453 19.89 -14.18 -13.94
N ARG A 454 19.79 -12.91 -14.34
CA ARG A 454 20.06 -11.77 -13.47
C ARG A 454 19.04 -10.65 -13.65
N VAL A 455 18.63 -10.03 -12.55
CA VAL A 455 17.81 -8.81 -12.54
C VAL A 455 18.56 -7.70 -11.81
N VAL A 456 18.72 -6.54 -12.46
CA VAL A 456 19.37 -5.36 -11.89
C VAL A 456 18.38 -4.19 -11.90
N ILE A 457 18.15 -3.58 -10.75
CA ILE A 457 17.26 -2.42 -10.59
C ILE A 457 18.09 -1.25 -10.08
N HIS A 458 18.21 -0.20 -10.89
CA HIS A 458 18.96 1.00 -10.53
C HIS A 458 18.22 1.89 -9.52
N GLY A 459 16.90 1.75 -9.38
CA GLY A 459 16.07 2.45 -8.39
C GLY A 459 15.66 1.58 -7.20
N ASN A 460 14.43 1.77 -6.74
CA ASN A 460 13.80 0.95 -5.70
C ASN A 460 12.98 -0.20 -6.31
N ALA A 461 12.69 -1.21 -5.49
CA ALA A 461 11.74 -2.27 -5.78
C ALA A 461 10.52 -2.19 -4.83
N GLY A 462 9.35 -2.63 -5.29
CA GLY A 462 8.12 -2.67 -4.50
C GLY A 462 8.09 -3.81 -3.47
N ASP A 463 6.88 -4.12 -3.01
CA ASP A 463 6.63 -5.22 -2.09
C ASP A 463 6.81 -6.57 -2.81
N VAL A 464 7.12 -7.64 -2.06
CA VAL A 464 7.16 -9.03 -2.55
C VAL A 464 8.26 -9.30 -3.60
N LEU A 465 9.33 -8.50 -3.59
CA LEU A 465 10.54 -8.76 -4.38
C LEU A 465 11.11 -10.16 -4.08
N ALA A 466 11.43 -10.92 -5.13
CA ALA A 466 12.04 -12.25 -5.06
C ALA A 466 11.17 -13.31 -4.36
N GLN A 467 9.85 -13.23 -4.51
CA GLN A 467 8.96 -14.28 -4.06
C GLN A 467 9.33 -15.62 -4.70
N ALA A 468 9.38 -16.68 -3.88
CA ALA A 468 9.62 -18.04 -4.36
C ALA A 468 10.90 -18.20 -5.22
N PHE A 469 11.85 -17.27 -5.13
CA PHE A 469 13.07 -17.19 -5.94
C PHE A 469 13.96 -18.42 -5.73
N GLN A 470 14.39 -19.04 -6.82
CA GLN A 470 15.01 -20.38 -6.81
C GLN A 470 16.45 -20.42 -7.30
N ALA A 471 16.85 -19.56 -8.24
CA ALA A 471 18.22 -19.48 -8.74
C ALA A 471 18.49 -18.18 -9.51
N GLY A 472 19.75 -17.75 -9.53
CA GLY A 472 20.19 -16.52 -10.21
C GLY A 472 20.54 -15.40 -9.23
N GLU A 473 20.67 -14.19 -9.74
CA GLU A 473 21.07 -13.01 -8.97
C GLU A 473 20.09 -11.85 -9.15
N ILE A 474 19.73 -11.19 -8.05
CA ILE A 474 18.92 -9.97 -8.07
C ILE A 474 19.66 -8.88 -7.31
N PHE A 475 19.90 -7.73 -7.96
CA PHE A 475 20.55 -6.57 -7.37
C PHE A 475 19.61 -5.36 -7.42
N VAL A 476 19.35 -4.74 -6.27
CA VAL A 476 18.56 -3.50 -6.16
C VAL A 476 19.44 -2.41 -5.58
N ARG A 477 19.61 -1.29 -6.29
CA ARG A 477 20.46 -0.19 -5.84
C ARG A 477 19.85 0.56 -4.65
N GLY A 478 18.54 0.78 -4.69
CA GLY A 478 17.76 1.46 -3.66
C GLY A 478 17.17 0.50 -2.64
N SER A 479 16.03 0.90 -2.08
CA SER A 479 15.29 0.12 -1.08
C SER A 479 14.30 -0.84 -1.73
N ALA A 480 13.83 -1.82 -0.96
CA ALA A 480 12.76 -2.72 -1.35
C ALA A 480 11.63 -2.71 -0.30
N GLY A 481 10.41 -3.12 -0.72
CA GLY A 481 9.22 -3.08 0.10
C GLY A 481 9.12 -4.19 1.16
N ASN A 482 7.88 -4.59 1.44
CA ASN A 482 7.50 -5.60 2.43
C ASN A 482 7.68 -7.03 1.86
N ARG A 483 7.89 -8.05 2.71
CA ARG A 483 7.93 -9.49 2.33
C ARG A 483 8.95 -9.85 1.24
N VAL A 484 10.09 -9.15 1.23
CA VAL A 484 11.19 -9.46 0.31
C VAL A 484 11.73 -10.86 0.60
N ALA A 485 12.02 -11.63 -0.44
CA ALA A 485 12.50 -13.02 -0.38
C ALA A 485 11.54 -14.01 0.32
N ILE A 486 10.23 -13.71 0.34
CA ILE A 486 9.24 -14.63 0.88
C ILE A 486 9.26 -15.97 0.11
N GLN A 487 9.36 -17.09 0.82
CA GLN A 487 9.47 -18.44 0.23
C GLN A 487 10.65 -18.66 -0.73
N MET A 488 11.67 -17.79 -0.70
CA MET A 488 12.94 -18.02 -1.42
C MET A 488 13.53 -19.37 -1.03
N ARG A 489 14.01 -20.15 -1.99
CA ARG A 489 14.38 -21.56 -1.79
C ARG A 489 15.54 -21.95 -2.65
N GLU A 490 16.46 -22.75 -2.11
CA GLU A 490 17.58 -23.29 -2.88
C GLU A 490 17.32 -24.75 -3.25
N PHE A 491 17.91 -25.21 -4.35
CA PHE A 491 17.83 -26.61 -4.75
C PHE A 491 19.16 -27.09 -5.33
N ARG A 492 19.83 -27.99 -4.60
CA ARG A 492 21.15 -28.53 -4.96
C ARG A 492 22.16 -27.39 -5.18
N GLU A 493 22.80 -27.35 -6.35
CA GLU A 493 23.77 -26.34 -6.74
C GLU A 493 23.15 -24.96 -7.05
N ASN A 494 21.82 -24.89 -7.20
CA ASN A 494 21.14 -23.64 -7.52
C ASN A 494 20.89 -22.84 -6.24
N LYS A 495 21.79 -21.87 -6.01
CA LYS A 495 21.71 -20.95 -4.88
C LYS A 495 21.27 -19.56 -5.35
N PRO A 496 20.05 -19.11 -5.02
CA PRO A 496 19.61 -17.77 -5.35
C PRO A 496 20.30 -16.72 -4.46
N VAL A 497 20.67 -15.58 -5.05
CA VAL A 497 21.33 -14.48 -4.33
C VAL A 497 20.60 -13.17 -4.57
N LEU A 498 20.24 -12.49 -3.48
CA LEU A 498 19.59 -11.18 -3.49
C LEU A 498 20.42 -10.15 -2.71
N VAL A 499 20.75 -9.03 -3.34
CA VAL A 499 21.44 -7.91 -2.69
C VAL A 499 20.63 -6.62 -2.83
N VAL A 500 20.27 -6.01 -1.70
CA VAL A 500 19.55 -4.73 -1.62
C VAL A 500 20.48 -3.67 -1.06
N GLY A 501 20.68 -2.61 -1.83
CA GLY A 501 21.56 -1.50 -1.50
C GLY A 501 21.00 -0.55 -0.45
N GLY A 502 19.68 -0.40 -0.36
CA GLY A 502 19.00 0.42 0.63
C GLY A 502 18.53 -0.38 1.84
N ARG A 503 17.27 -0.14 2.24
CA ARG A 503 16.59 -0.86 3.32
C ARG A 503 15.47 -1.77 2.79
N VAL A 504 14.97 -2.62 3.68
CA VAL A 504 13.80 -3.49 3.45
C VAL A 504 12.76 -3.26 4.55
N ASP A 505 11.47 -3.42 4.24
CA ASP A 505 10.39 -3.32 5.24
C ASP A 505 10.22 -4.63 6.04
N ASP A 506 9.01 -4.85 6.57
CA ASP A 506 8.69 -5.99 7.43
C ASP A 506 8.81 -7.32 6.64
N TYR A 507 8.88 -8.44 7.36
CA TYR A 507 8.82 -9.80 6.83
C TYR A 507 9.93 -10.19 5.82
N LEU A 508 11.11 -9.56 5.90
CA LEU A 508 12.27 -9.99 5.10
C LEU A 508 12.59 -11.48 5.36
N GLY A 509 12.62 -12.30 4.30
CA GLY A 509 12.97 -13.72 4.37
C GLY A 509 11.91 -14.60 5.04
N GLU A 510 10.64 -14.17 5.05
CA GLU A 510 9.55 -14.98 5.58
C GLU A 510 9.43 -16.32 4.85
N TYR A 511 9.37 -17.43 5.59
CA TYR A 511 9.37 -18.79 5.03
C TYR A 511 10.52 -19.12 4.06
N MET A 512 11.66 -18.40 4.17
CA MET A 512 12.85 -18.68 3.37
C MET A 512 13.40 -20.07 3.70
N ALA A 513 13.68 -20.87 2.66
CA ALA A 513 14.12 -22.25 2.74
C ALA A 513 15.50 -22.47 2.08
N GLY A 514 16.24 -21.39 1.75
CA GLY A 514 17.56 -21.46 1.13
C GLY A 514 17.97 -20.17 0.44
N GLY A 515 19.25 -20.07 0.05
CA GLY A 515 19.80 -18.90 -0.64
C GLY A 515 20.47 -17.87 0.26
N VAL A 516 20.91 -16.76 -0.35
CA VAL A 516 21.65 -15.68 0.31
C VAL A 516 20.94 -14.35 0.09
N VAL A 517 20.64 -13.63 1.17
CA VAL A 517 20.10 -12.26 1.11
C VAL A 517 21.02 -11.29 1.84
N ALA A 518 21.30 -10.13 1.23
CA ALA A 518 22.07 -9.07 1.87
C ALA A 518 21.37 -7.71 1.78
N VAL A 519 21.32 -6.97 2.89
CA VAL A 519 20.78 -5.60 2.99
C VAL A 519 21.89 -4.67 3.49
N LEU A 520 22.24 -3.67 2.69
CA LEU A 520 23.54 -2.98 2.81
C LEU A 520 23.45 -1.52 3.29
N GLY A 521 22.42 -0.75 2.93
CA GLY A 521 22.35 0.68 3.25
C GLY A 521 23.53 1.51 2.72
N VAL A 522 23.90 1.32 1.45
CA VAL A 522 25.11 1.91 0.82
C VAL A 522 25.11 3.43 0.71
N ASP A 523 23.93 4.07 0.73
CA ASP A 523 23.80 5.53 0.76
C ASP A 523 23.75 6.10 2.20
N SER A 524 23.84 5.22 3.21
CA SER A 524 23.74 5.56 4.62
C SER A 524 24.74 4.77 5.46
N LEU A 525 25.96 4.57 4.93
CA LEU A 525 27.00 3.79 5.62
C LEU A 525 27.38 4.41 6.98
N ASP A 526 27.31 5.74 7.09
CA ASP A 526 27.58 6.49 8.33
C ASP A 526 26.38 6.55 9.30
N SER A 527 25.28 5.86 8.97
CA SER A 527 24.08 5.80 9.80
C SER A 527 24.00 4.49 10.57
N ASP A 528 23.62 4.61 11.84
CA ASP A 528 23.29 3.50 12.74
C ASP A 528 21.82 3.04 12.62
N GLU A 529 21.09 3.54 11.62
CA GLU A 529 19.69 3.15 11.41
C GLU A 529 19.54 1.68 11.05
N CYS A 530 18.51 1.05 11.62
CA CYS A 530 18.14 -0.32 11.29
C CYS A 530 17.61 -0.40 9.85
N LEU A 531 18.25 -1.24 9.03
CA LEU A 531 17.96 -1.39 7.60
C LEU A 531 16.79 -2.33 7.29
N VAL A 532 16.13 -2.88 8.32
CA VAL A 532 15.05 -3.87 8.17
C VAL A 532 13.86 -3.55 9.07
N GLY A 533 12.68 -3.97 8.64
CA GLY A 533 11.45 -3.88 9.43
C GLY A 533 11.38 -4.91 10.56
N ARG A 534 10.15 -5.31 10.89
CA ARG A 534 9.80 -6.34 11.87
C ARG A 534 9.65 -7.71 11.22
N TYR A 535 9.59 -8.76 12.03
CA TYR A 535 9.30 -10.13 11.60
C TYR A 535 10.31 -10.72 10.61
N VAL A 536 11.56 -10.26 10.64
CA VAL A 536 12.65 -10.77 9.81
C VAL A 536 12.84 -12.27 10.05
N ALA A 537 13.02 -13.06 9.00
CA ALA A 537 13.20 -14.50 9.03
C ALA A 537 12.01 -15.27 9.64
N THR A 538 10.80 -14.71 9.73
CA THR A 538 9.66 -15.45 10.30
C THR A 538 9.38 -16.73 9.51
N GLY A 539 9.48 -17.88 10.18
CA GLY A 539 9.28 -19.19 9.54
C GLY A 539 10.42 -19.62 8.61
N MET A 540 11.57 -18.96 8.66
CA MET A 540 12.77 -19.36 7.92
C MET A 540 13.23 -20.76 8.37
N VAL A 541 13.55 -21.61 7.40
CA VAL A 541 14.00 -23.00 7.60
C VAL A 541 15.30 -23.32 6.85
N GLY A 542 15.86 -22.37 6.09
CA GLY A 542 17.13 -22.51 5.38
C GLY A 542 17.65 -21.18 4.82
N GLY A 543 18.92 -21.15 4.42
CA GLY A 543 19.59 -19.98 3.85
C GLY A 543 20.26 -19.08 4.89
N VAL A 544 20.77 -17.92 4.43
CA VAL A 544 21.43 -16.92 5.29
C VAL A 544 21.01 -15.50 4.89
N ILE A 545 20.70 -14.67 5.89
CA ILE A 545 20.40 -13.25 5.73
C ILE A 545 21.51 -12.43 6.40
N TYR A 546 22.08 -11.50 5.65
CA TYR A 546 23.08 -10.54 6.08
C TYR A 546 22.48 -9.14 6.13
N VAL A 547 22.43 -8.53 7.31
CA VAL A 547 22.01 -7.12 7.45
C VAL A 547 23.20 -6.33 7.96
N ARG A 548 23.65 -5.31 7.22
CA ARG A 548 24.72 -4.42 7.69
C ARG A 548 24.23 -3.66 8.92
N GLY A 549 25.04 -3.61 9.97
CA GLY A 549 24.67 -3.02 11.25
C GLY A 549 23.89 -3.98 12.16
N ARG A 550 23.50 -3.49 13.32
CA ARG A 550 22.85 -4.30 14.37
C ARG A 550 21.34 -4.32 14.17
N VAL A 551 20.76 -5.51 14.19
CA VAL A 551 19.30 -5.72 14.24
C VAL A 551 18.91 -6.16 15.64
N ASP A 552 17.93 -5.48 16.24
CA ASP A 552 17.40 -5.86 17.55
C ASP A 552 16.68 -7.21 17.49
N MET A 553 16.85 -8.04 18.51
CA MET A 553 16.28 -9.39 18.55
C MET A 553 14.75 -9.42 18.46
N TRP A 554 14.06 -8.39 18.96
CA TRP A 554 12.61 -8.28 18.85
C TRP A 554 12.13 -8.08 17.40
N ARG A 555 13.00 -7.74 16.45
CA ARG A 555 12.64 -7.66 15.02
C ARG A 555 12.72 -9.00 14.30
N ILE A 556 13.35 -10.01 14.91
CA ILE A 556 13.65 -11.30 14.29
C ILE A 556 12.65 -12.35 14.77
N GLY A 557 12.09 -13.12 13.83
CA GLY A 557 11.08 -14.13 14.08
C GLY A 557 9.71 -13.56 14.43
N LEU A 558 8.81 -14.47 14.83
CA LEU A 558 7.47 -14.10 15.26
C LEU A 558 7.51 -13.42 16.63
N GLN A 559 6.76 -12.32 16.76
CA GLN A 559 6.59 -11.61 18.02
C GLN A 559 5.10 -11.60 18.40
N PRO A 560 4.68 -12.36 19.41
CA PRO A 560 3.31 -12.30 19.93
C PRO A 560 3.05 -10.96 20.62
N PRO A 561 1.78 -10.52 20.71
CA PRO A 561 1.42 -9.31 21.44
C PRO A 561 1.94 -9.34 22.89
N ARG A 562 2.57 -8.25 23.34
CA ARG A 562 3.16 -8.17 24.69
C ARG A 562 2.16 -8.50 25.80
N GLU A 563 0.91 -8.08 25.66
CA GLU A 563 -0.13 -8.30 26.67
C GLU A 563 -0.52 -9.77 26.80
N ASP A 564 -0.50 -10.55 25.71
CA ASP A 564 -0.73 -12.00 25.76
C ASP A 564 0.41 -12.70 26.51
N VAL A 565 1.66 -12.28 26.26
CA VAL A 565 2.83 -12.78 26.98
C VAL A 565 2.74 -12.45 28.47
N LYS A 566 2.37 -11.22 28.83
CA LYS A 566 2.16 -10.80 30.23
C LYS A 566 1.08 -11.62 30.93
N ARG A 567 -0.06 -11.86 30.25
CA ARG A 567 -1.15 -12.69 30.77
C ARG A 567 -0.70 -14.13 30.99
N TYR A 568 0.07 -14.68 30.06
CA TYR A 568 0.63 -16.02 30.19
C TYR A 568 1.62 -16.12 31.37
N LEU A 569 2.55 -15.16 31.48
CA LEU A 569 3.49 -15.07 32.61
C LEU A 569 2.75 -14.95 33.94
N ARG A 570 1.66 -14.18 34.00
CA ARG A 570 0.81 -14.09 35.20
C ARG A 570 0.17 -15.43 35.54
N GLY A 571 -0.25 -16.20 34.54
CA GLY A 571 -0.73 -17.57 34.73
C GLY A 571 0.34 -18.46 35.36
N LEU A 572 1.57 -18.43 34.84
CA LEU A 572 2.70 -19.19 35.40
C LEU A 572 3.02 -18.79 36.85
N LEU A 573 2.92 -17.50 37.18
CA LEU A 573 3.08 -17.00 38.55
C LEU A 573 1.99 -17.54 39.48
N LEU A 574 0.73 -17.52 39.06
CA LEU A 574 -0.40 -18.04 39.83
C LEU A 574 -0.33 -19.56 40.03
N GLU A 575 0.24 -20.29 39.08
CA GLU A 575 0.53 -21.73 39.18
C GLU A 575 1.76 -22.04 40.06
N GLY A 576 2.49 -21.01 40.52
CA GLY A 576 3.73 -21.17 41.30
C GLY A 576 4.92 -21.68 40.49
N GLN A 577 4.87 -21.59 39.16
CA GLN A 577 5.96 -22.04 38.27
C GLN A 577 7.07 -21.00 38.10
N ILE A 578 6.82 -19.74 38.42
CA ILE A 578 7.80 -18.64 38.46
C ILE A 578 7.56 -17.79 39.71
N ASP A 579 8.59 -17.06 40.16
CA ASP A 579 8.48 -16.17 41.31
C ASP A 579 8.07 -14.73 40.93
N GLN A 580 7.63 -13.96 41.94
CA GLN A 580 7.22 -12.57 41.76
C GLN A 580 8.34 -11.65 41.21
N PRO A 581 9.61 -11.76 41.64
CA PRO A 581 10.71 -11.00 41.05
C PRO A 581 10.91 -11.26 39.56
N THR A 582 10.90 -12.53 39.12
CA THR A 582 11.06 -12.91 37.71
C THR A 582 9.91 -12.37 36.87
N TYR A 583 8.67 -12.56 37.34
CA TYR A 583 7.49 -11.99 36.69
C TYR A 583 7.62 -10.47 36.52
N THR A 584 7.94 -9.76 37.61
CA THR A 584 8.06 -8.29 37.63
C THR A 584 9.14 -7.83 36.66
N LYS A 585 10.31 -8.48 36.66
CA LYS A 585 11.42 -8.19 35.75
C LYS A 585 11.01 -8.33 34.28
N LEU A 586 10.30 -9.40 33.92
CA LEU A 586 9.90 -9.65 32.53
C LEU A 586 8.82 -8.68 32.06
N ILE A 587 7.81 -8.37 32.89
CA ILE A 587 6.72 -7.47 32.47
C ILE A 587 7.17 -6.01 32.37
N THR A 588 8.27 -5.61 33.01
CA THR A 588 8.81 -4.25 32.89
C THR A 588 9.63 -4.05 31.61
N LEU A 589 9.99 -5.13 30.90
CA LEU A 589 10.62 -5.00 29.60
C LEU A 589 9.64 -4.37 28.60
N GLU A 590 10.17 -3.45 27.79
CA GLU A 590 9.44 -2.80 26.70
C GLU A 590 9.02 -3.83 25.65
N LYS A 591 9.95 -4.71 25.26
CA LYS A 591 9.71 -5.89 24.43
C LYS A 591 10.16 -7.13 25.21
N ILE A 592 9.37 -8.20 25.17
CA ILE A 592 9.71 -9.49 25.77
C ILE A 592 10.10 -10.42 24.62
N THR A 593 11.39 -10.71 24.46
CA THR A 593 11.85 -11.61 23.39
C THR A 593 11.89 -13.06 23.87
N ILE A 594 11.95 -14.01 22.93
CA ILE A 594 12.17 -15.42 23.26
C ILE A 594 13.48 -15.64 24.04
N GLN A 595 14.50 -14.81 23.80
CA GLN A 595 15.78 -14.88 24.51
C GLN A 595 15.63 -14.40 25.96
N ASP A 596 14.92 -13.30 26.21
CA ASP A 596 14.60 -12.84 27.57
C ASP A 596 13.89 -13.94 28.37
N LEU A 597 12.92 -14.61 27.73
CA LEU A 597 12.20 -15.72 28.35
C LEU A 597 13.14 -16.91 28.64
N ARG A 598 14.05 -17.25 27.73
CA ARG A 598 15.00 -18.35 27.91
C ARG A 598 15.99 -18.10 29.05
N GLU A 599 16.48 -16.88 29.17
CA GLU A 599 17.48 -16.50 30.17
C GLU A 599 16.90 -16.36 31.58
N ASN A 600 15.58 -16.11 31.69
CA ASN A 600 14.93 -15.82 32.97
C ASN A 600 13.96 -16.89 33.46
N LEU A 601 13.51 -17.81 32.59
CA LEU A 601 12.54 -18.84 32.97
C LEU A 601 13.19 -20.23 33.15
N PRO A 602 12.66 -21.05 34.08
CA PRO A 602 13.03 -22.47 34.14
C PRO A 602 12.64 -23.20 32.83
N PRO A 603 13.27 -24.36 32.52
CA PRO A 603 13.10 -25.04 31.23
C PRO A 603 11.65 -25.38 30.86
N GLU A 604 10.84 -25.87 31.81
CA GLU A 604 9.46 -26.28 31.52
C GLU A 604 8.51 -25.08 31.29
N PRO A 605 8.49 -24.04 32.15
CA PRO A 605 7.79 -22.78 31.86
C PRO A 605 8.21 -22.15 30.53
N PHE A 606 9.51 -22.12 30.23
CA PHE A 606 10.03 -21.62 28.95
C PHE A 606 9.47 -22.41 27.76
N LYS A 607 9.50 -23.74 27.81
CA LYS A 607 8.96 -24.63 26.78
C LYS A 607 7.47 -24.39 26.52
N ARG A 608 6.69 -24.06 27.54
CA ARG A 608 5.26 -23.75 27.41
C ARG A 608 5.03 -22.41 26.72
N ILE A 609 5.66 -21.34 27.21
CA ILE A 609 5.43 -19.98 26.69
C ILE A 609 6.09 -19.74 25.32
N SER A 610 7.19 -20.43 25.01
CA SER A 610 7.87 -20.33 23.70
C SER A 610 6.99 -20.77 22.53
N LYS A 611 5.91 -21.53 22.78
CA LYS A 611 4.89 -21.83 21.76
C LYS A 611 4.17 -20.59 21.21
N LEU A 612 4.16 -19.48 21.95
CA LEU A 612 3.64 -18.19 21.45
C LEU A 612 4.56 -17.55 20.41
N TYR A 613 5.84 -17.91 20.39
CA TYR A 613 6.88 -17.35 19.52
C TYR A 613 7.26 -18.28 18.36
N THR A 614 6.77 -19.53 18.37
CA THR A 614 7.19 -20.57 17.43
C THR A 614 6.02 -21.05 16.59
N SER A 615 6.28 -21.33 15.30
CA SER A 615 5.31 -21.93 14.39
C SER A 615 5.50 -23.45 14.31
N LYS A 616 4.56 -24.17 13.68
CA LYS A 616 4.62 -25.64 13.51
C LYS A 616 5.92 -26.14 12.87
N TYR A 617 6.52 -25.36 11.97
CA TYR A 617 7.74 -25.70 11.22
C TYR A 617 8.94 -24.85 11.66
N TYR A 618 8.90 -24.30 12.87
CA TYR A 618 9.95 -23.44 13.40
C TYR A 618 11.29 -24.19 13.51
N ARG A 619 12.34 -23.55 12.99
CA ARG A 619 13.74 -23.88 13.30
C ARG A 619 14.33 -22.73 14.10
N GLU A 620 15.24 -23.04 15.01
CA GLU A 620 15.91 -22.01 15.79
C GLU A 620 16.79 -21.14 14.90
N HIS A 621 16.58 -19.82 15.00
CA HIS A 621 17.41 -18.85 14.30
C HIS A 621 18.72 -18.66 15.05
N LEU A 622 19.84 -18.89 14.36
CA LEU A 622 21.18 -18.57 14.83
C LEU A 622 21.49 -17.14 14.43
N VAL A 623 21.48 -16.22 15.40
CA VAL A 623 21.71 -14.79 15.19
C VAL A 623 23.05 -14.38 15.78
N SER A 624 23.91 -13.77 14.98
CA SER A 624 25.21 -13.23 15.44
C SER A 624 25.46 -11.83 14.89
N TYR A 625 26.11 -10.97 15.67
CA TYR A 625 26.53 -9.63 15.22
C TYR A 625 28.06 -9.58 15.12
N ARG A 626 28.59 -9.71 13.90
CA ARG A 626 30.03 -9.94 13.66
C ARG A 626 30.48 -9.45 12.28
N ARG A 627 31.79 -9.40 12.06
CA ARG A 627 32.36 -9.21 10.72
C ARG A 627 32.15 -10.46 9.86
N LEU A 628 32.21 -10.27 8.54
CA LEU A 628 32.20 -11.37 7.58
C LEU A 628 33.47 -12.21 7.75
N GLY A 629 33.30 -13.52 7.93
CA GLY A 629 34.39 -14.49 7.96
C GLY A 629 34.60 -15.13 6.59
N GLU A 630 35.54 -16.06 6.49
CA GLU A 630 35.88 -16.73 5.22
C GLU A 630 34.68 -17.43 4.57
N THR A 631 33.84 -18.11 5.36
CA THR A 631 32.62 -18.78 4.85
C THR A 631 31.63 -17.78 4.28
N ASP A 632 31.45 -16.63 4.93
CA ASP A 632 30.55 -15.59 4.43
C ASP A 632 31.08 -14.96 3.14
N LEU A 633 32.40 -14.73 3.05
CA LEU A 633 33.03 -14.21 1.84
C LEU A 633 32.92 -15.17 0.66
N LYS A 634 32.96 -16.49 0.90
CA LYS A 634 32.68 -17.49 -0.14
C LYS A 634 31.23 -17.44 -0.63
N LEU A 635 30.27 -17.11 0.24
CA LEU A 635 28.85 -17.04 -0.10
C LEU A 635 28.45 -15.70 -0.74
N LEU A 636 28.98 -14.59 -0.24
CA LEU A 636 28.50 -13.24 -0.52
C LEU A 636 29.54 -12.35 -1.22
N GLY A 637 30.84 -12.65 -1.11
CA GLY A 637 31.93 -11.76 -1.57
C GLY A 637 31.87 -11.45 -3.07
N ASN A 638 31.64 -12.45 -3.91
CA ASN A 638 31.49 -12.27 -5.37
C ASN A 638 30.25 -11.43 -5.71
N ALA A 639 29.14 -11.64 -4.98
CA ALA A 639 27.92 -10.88 -5.18
C ALA A 639 28.09 -9.41 -4.78
N LEU A 640 28.78 -9.12 -3.66
CA LEU A 640 29.12 -7.75 -3.26
C LEU A 640 30.01 -7.05 -4.30
N GLN A 641 31.02 -7.75 -4.80
CA GLN A 641 31.89 -7.19 -5.83
C GLN A 641 31.11 -6.89 -7.13
N SER A 642 30.25 -7.84 -7.56
CA SER A 642 29.42 -7.62 -8.74
C SER A 642 28.40 -6.51 -8.54
N PHE A 643 27.79 -6.42 -7.35
CA PHE A 643 26.87 -5.35 -6.97
C PHE A 643 27.55 -3.97 -7.04
N CYS A 644 28.73 -3.83 -6.42
CA CYS A 644 29.46 -2.57 -6.44
C CYS A 644 29.86 -2.18 -7.86
N ARG A 645 30.34 -3.13 -8.67
CA ARG A 645 30.69 -2.89 -10.07
C ARG A 645 29.48 -2.47 -10.91
N GLU A 646 28.35 -3.16 -10.76
CA GLU A 646 27.12 -2.90 -11.53
C GLU A 646 26.61 -1.48 -11.31
N PHE A 647 26.67 -1.00 -10.07
CA PHE A 647 26.19 0.33 -9.70
C PHE A 647 27.28 1.40 -9.67
N GLY A 648 28.50 1.08 -10.12
CA GLY A 648 29.63 2.01 -10.16
C GLY A 648 29.99 2.58 -8.78
N LEU A 649 29.83 1.78 -7.72
CA LEU A 649 30.27 2.15 -6.37
C LEU A 649 31.80 2.08 -6.30
N GLY A 650 32.41 3.08 -5.68
CA GLY A 650 33.87 3.17 -5.55
C GLY A 650 34.47 1.99 -4.76
N SER A 651 35.77 1.76 -4.95
CA SER A 651 36.49 0.70 -4.23
C SER A 651 36.47 0.90 -2.71
N ASP A 652 36.41 2.15 -2.26
CA ASP A 652 36.23 2.55 -0.87
C ASP A 652 34.93 2.02 -0.26
N VAL A 653 33.83 2.06 -1.02
CA VAL A 653 32.54 1.51 -0.57
C VAL A 653 32.62 -0.02 -0.44
N TYR A 654 33.23 -0.70 -1.41
CA TYR A 654 33.39 -2.14 -1.36
C TYR A 654 34.27 -2.58 -0.18
N GLU A 655 35.43 -1.95 0.01
CA GLU A 655 36.33 -2.22 1.15
C GLU A 655 35.62 -1.99 2.47
N ARG A 656 34.89 -0.89 2.61
CA ARG A 656 34.10 -0.61 3.81
C ARG A 656 33.04 -1.69 4.07
N LEU A 657 32.31 -2.15 3.05
CA LEU A 657 31.34 -3.25 3.21
C LEU A 657 32.00 -4.54 3.74
N LEU A 658 33.27 -4.81 3.40
CA LEU A 658 33.98 -5.98 3.94
C LEU A 658 34.43 -5.81 5.40
N GLU A 659 34.68 -4.58 5.84
CA GLU A 659 35.17 -4.26 7.19
C GLU A 659 34.07 -4.07 8.24
N GLU A 660 32.85 -3.75 7.78
CA GLU A 660 31.67 -3.51 8.62
C GLU A 660 31.18 -4.78 9.33
N LYS A 661 30.37 -4.57 10.38
CA LYS A 661 29.69 -5.65 11.08
C LYS A 661 28.30 -5.88 10.51
N TYR A 662 27.89 -7.14 10.53
CA TYR A 662 26.59 -7.60 10.07
C TYR A 662 25.88 -8.34 11.18
N THR A 663 24.57 -8.11 11.30
CA THR A 663 23.70 -9.13 11.89
C THR A 663 23.51 -10.23 10.85
N VAL A 664 24.03 -11.42 11.16
CA VAL A 664 23.93 -12.63 10.35
C VAL A 664 22.87 -13.53 10.98
N ILE A 665 21.84 -13.85 10.20
CA ILE A 665 20.72 -14.72 10.60
C ILE A 665 20.78 -15.98 9.73
N SER A 666 20.95 -17.13 10.37
CA SER A 666 20.84 -18.45 9.76
C SER A 666 19.95 -19.35 10.61
N VAL A 667 19.82 -20.63 10.24
CA VAL A 667 19.03 -21.62 10.98
C VAL A 667 19.91 -22.80 11.38
N ASP A 668 19.62 -23.39 12.54
CA ASP A 668 20.28 -24.62 12.99
C ASP A 668 19.92 -25.82 12.09
N GLY A 669 20.93 -26.61 11.71
CA GLY A 669 20.79 -27.78 10.83
C GLY A 669 20.31 -27.46 9.41
N GLY A 670 20.59 -26.25 8.91
CA GLY A 670 20.26 -25.83 7.54
C GLY A 670 20.99 -26.67 6.48
N PHE A 671 20.53 -26.64 5.23
CA PHE A 671 21.12 -27.43 4.13
C PHE A 671 22.63 -27.20 3.94
N SER A 672 23.19 -26.07 4.42
CA SER A 672 24.62 -25.79 4.42
C SER A 672 25.44 -26.62 5.41
N ASP A 673 24.82 -27.21 6.43
CA ASP A 673 25.48 -28.07 7.42
C ASP A 673 25.46 -29.55 7.02
N MET A 674 24.75 -29.91 5.95
CA MET A 674 24.88 -31.23 5.34
C MET A 674 26.08 -31.22 4.40
N SER A 675 27.26 -31.50 4.96
CA SER A 675 28.34 -32.08 4.17
C SER A 675 27.78 -33.24 3.35
N PRO A 676 28.05 -33.34 2.03
CA PRO A 676 27.82 -34.59 1.33
C PRO A 676 28.77 -35.60 1.98
N GLU A 677 28.26 -36.38 2.93
CA GLU A 677 28.94 -37.61 3.32
C GLU A 677 29.04 -38.46 2.06
N GLU A 678 30.28 -38.84 1.75
CA GLU A 678 30.67 -39.71 0.65
C GLU A 678 29.76 -40.94 0.63
N GLY A 679 29.02 -41.10 -0.48
CA GLY A 679 28.23 -42.28 -0.81
C GLY A 679 28.52 -42.74 -2.22
#